data_AF-A0A315ASD5-F1
#
_entry.id   AF-A0A315ASD5-F1
#
_cell.length_a   1.000
_cell.length_b   1.000
_cell.length_c   1.000
_cell.angle_alpha   90.00
_cell.angle_beta   90.00
_cell.angle_gamma   90.00
#
_symmetry.space_group_name_H-M   'P 1'
#
loop_
_entity.id
_entity.type
_entity.pdbx_description
1 polymer ?
#
loop_
_entity_poly.entity_id
_entity_poly.type
_entity_poly.pdbx_seq_one_letter_code
_entity_poly.pdbx_strand_id
1 'polypeptide(L)'
;MTGGAFSAATSGERSARVRDWLQTEPSAELMNEVYRELSTRDKGVAKILKEKLDEIKRAQGQDALASDWAQKAEHMLQAPRLNIADALAWQRDAAKAGAPLSREPLASLKIRLAEVVKGVEDLQHQVMVQREAAVLLAQRIEVLSTKPIAEAHAGQTGLQADVAQWQAQAQQLTTHAVWPSVDMKFPPQLDAARNQLQAVWEGFSAALVLALQAQSDASAALPSVPVWADEVRRARGEHSAEAPTGEQPAKPAKPKLDPAQRQALRDAANLAVTDVLDAVEKEVAEGHGKASAGAAAALRAVLKTHGKHLDTALDERVHTALTAAGELEGWQRWRADQLRQELVTKAEALLGADKTPAMGGRKMQENLRQLRESWKQTDQGGLPNHALWKRFDAACNEAYKTVQTWLDQIKQESAAHRAQRVALMEEVKAWTVEHAQSDDWRSHLRALHQFADRWRNAGHLSEKAFGEMQSQWKAIIKAAAARLEAAQKASIERRQALITEARELGAAALRVDAIKALQLRWQSEAQAVPLDRKTEQKLWEVFRAPLDEAFQRKGAERQQAVTQLSARDRAVIDASKALDTANASGDAAQIRAAMVALDAALRGQAEAAEAQAKAAPMPTEAIAAEPAVTEAAATETTSATAPEGDVVAEVDAAAPEEAPEPAPVVTPPKPVKPVVAVRGDDRPGQKKAEAPAGAFGGRDGRRDGRPGDRNARPGDRPGRTADRGPRTGDRGDRFSRDDFQDRGDRAPRLGDAAFRAQRDAMERAEMSLRKLAAQAHGETLTRMMSAWQDRQADALPTAQELGKAVNATTRQAWTQAVSSSAKAPAATALLRLEMAAEVPTPAEHLSERRALQLQLLTQRNQPGPAETWGQDVAQVLSGPHEAATARRLQNVLKNLLRR
;
A
#
# COMPACT_ATOMS: atom_id res chain seq x y z
N MET A 1 19.65 12.60 24.64
CA MET A 1 18.94 12.36 23.36
C MET A 1 18.62 10.87 23.24
N THR A 2 18.98 10.16 22.17
CA THR A 2 18.37 8.85 21.79
C THR A 2 18.98 7.58 22.40
N GLY A 3 19.44 7.62 23.66
CA GLY A 3 19.97 6.41 24.34
C GLY A 3 21.16 5.70 23.67
N GLY A 4 21.86 6.35 22.73
CA GLY A 4 22.90 5.72 21.91
C GLY A 4 22.38 4.92 20.71
N ALA A 5 21.14 5.14 20.25
CA ALA A 5 20.58 4.50 19.06
C ALA A 5 21.37 4.75 17.77
N PHE A 6 22.07 5.88 17.66
CA PHE A 6 22.93 6.20 16.52
C PHE A 6 24.33 5.57 16.58
N SER A 7 24.78 5.11 17.76
CA SER A 7 26.11 4.55 18.01
C SER A 7 26.11 3.05 18.31
N ALA A 8 24.96 2.38 18.23
CA ALA A 8 24.86 0.92 18.35
C ALA A 8 25.33 0.22 17.05
N ALA A 9 26.09 -0.86 17.22
CA ALA A 9 26.80 -1.52 16.13
C ALA A 9 25.87 -2.37 15.27
N THR A 10 25.00 -3.16 15.90
CA THR A 10 24.01 -3.99 15.19
C THR A 10 22.64 -3.34 15.07
N SER A 11 21.87 -3.72 14.05
CA SER A 11 20.46 -3.31 13.89
C SER A 11 19.60 -3.76 15.09
N GLY A 12 19.93 -4.91 15.69
CA GLY A 12 19.29 -5.42 16.91
C GLY A 12 19.44 -4.45 18.09
N GLU A 13 20.67 -4.07 18.45
CA GLU A 13 20.94 -3.07 19.49
C GLU A 13 20.26 -1.72 19.20
N ARG A 14 20.31 -1.25 17.94
CA ARG A 14 19.63 -0.02 17.53
C ARG A 14 18.12 -0.11 17.75
N SER A 15 17.51 -1.25 17.42
CA SER A 15 16.07 -1.48 17.65
C SER A 15 15.71 -1.49 19.14
N ALA A 16 16.60 -1.98 20.00
CA ALA A 16 16.41 -1.99 21.46
C ALA A 16 16.48 -0.56 22.00
N ARG A 17 17.61 0.14 21.77
CA ARG A 17 17.81 1.52 22.24
C ARG A 17 16.74 2.50 21.73
N VAL A 18 16.17 2.28 20.55
CA VAL A 18 15.02 3.07 20.06
C VAL A 18 13.72 2.74 20.80
N ARG A 19 13.47 1.47 21.15
CA ARG A 19 12.32 1.10 21.99
C ARG A 19 12.46 1.62 23.43
N ASP A 20 13.65 1.52 24.00
CA ASP A 20 13.95 2.04 25.35
C ASP A 20 13.83 3.58 25.38
N TRP A 21 14.30 4.26 24.33
CA TRP A 21 14.10 5.71 24.18
C TRP A 21 12.63 6.11 23.95
N LEU A 22 11.85 5.30 23.24
CA LEU A 22 10.42 5.54 23.06
C LEU A 22 9.61 5.41 24.37
N GLN A 23 10.14 4.71 25.38
CA GLN A 23 9.55 4.67 26.73
C GLN A 23 9.77 5.98 27.52
N THR A 24 10.67 6.87 27.09
CA THR A 24 10.86 8.19 27.72
C THR A 24 9.98 9.28 27.10
N GLU A 25 8.89 8.89 26.44
CA GLU A 25 7.88 9.74 25.78
C GLU A 25 8.45 10.99 25.05
N PRO A 26 9.40 10.82 24.11
CA PRO A 26 9.99 11.93 23.38
C PRO A 26 8.95 12.69 22.55
N SER A 27 9.19 14.00 22.31
CA SER A 27 8.26 14.83 21.54
C SER A 27 8.11 14.35 20.09
N ALA A 28 6.95 14.62 19.49
CA ALA A 28 6.66 14.24 18.11
C ALA A 28 7.64 14.86 17.10
N GLU A 29 8.14 16.06 17.38
CA GLU A 29 9.16 16.73 16.57
C GLU A 29 10.49 15.96 16.62
N LEU A 30 10.99 15.66 17.82
CA LEU A 30 12.22 14.91 18.03
C LEU A 30 12.14 13.48 17.45
N MET A 31 10.97 12.83 17.51
CA MET A 31 10.73 11.55 16.82
C MET A 31 10.76 11.69 15.30
N ASN A 32 10.25 12.79 14.71
CA ASN A 32 10.34 13.03 13.27
C ASN A 32 11.78 13.29 12.82
N GLU A 33 12.59 14.00 13.59
CA GLU A 33 14.02 14.22 13.32
C GLU A 33 14.80 12.90 13.35
N VAL A 34 14.65 12.13 14.43
CA VAL A 34 15.31 10.82 14.59
C VAL A 34 14.83 9.82 13.53
N TYR A 35 13.55 9.88 13.12
CA TYR A 35 13.04 9.12 11.98
C TYR A 35 13.70 9.53 10.66
N ARG A 36 13.85 10.82 10.37
CA ARG A 36 14.56 11.30 9.16
C ARG A 36 15.98 10.74 9.11
N GLU A 37 16.75 10.87 10.18
CA GLU A 37 18.13 10.36 10.23
C GLU A 37 18.19 8.83 10.09
N LEU A 38 17.40 8.08 10.87
CA LEU A 38 17.42 6.62 10.82
C LEU A 38 16.83 6.05 9.51
N SER A 39 15.91 6.74 8.82
CA SER A 39 15.35 6.27 7.54
C SER A 39 16.41 6.03 6.44
N THR A 40 17.54 6.75 6.53
CA THR A 40 18.69 6.60 5.61
C THR A 40 19.67 5.51 6.05
N ARG A 41 19.78 5.27 7.36
CA ARG A 41 20.80 4.38 7.99
C ARG A 41 20.28 2.97 8.27
N ASP A 42 19.03 2.83 8.70
CA ASP A 42 18.41 1.57 9.10
C ASP A 42 16.88 1.61 8.91
N LYS A 43 16.41 1.10 7.77
CA LYS A 43 14.98 1.07 7.42
C LYS A 43 14.14 0.18 8.36
N GLY A 44 14.75 -0.81 9.01
CA GLY A 44 14.06 -1.69 9.96
C GLY A 44 13.75 -0.95 11.25
N VAL A 45 14.75 -0.29 11.83
CA VAL A 45 14.57 0.51 13.05
C VAL A 45 13.71 1.75 12.79
N ALA A 46 13.85 2.39 11.63
CA ALA A 46 13.00 3.52 11.24
C ALA A 46 11.51 3.14 11.09
N LYS A 47 11.17 1.86 10.82
CA LYS A 47 9.78 1.38 10.78
C LYS A 47 9.09 1.51 12.14
N ILE A 48 9.80 1.21 13.23
CA ILE A 48 9.28 1.31 14.62
C ILE A 48 8.89 2.76 14.94
N LEU A 49 9.76 3.73 14.57
CA LEU A 49 9.48 5.15 14.75
C LEU A 49 8.33 5.63 13.87
N LYS A 50 8.23 5.15 12.62
CA LYS A 50 7.08 5.46 11.76
C LYS A 50 5.78 4.92 12.36
N GLU A 51 5.78 3.69 12.87
CA GLU A 51 4.59 3.07 13.48
C GLU A 51 4.11 3.86 14.69
N LYS A 52 5.03 4.33 15.54
CA LYS A 52 4.71 5.24 16.67
C LYS A 52 4.26 6.62 16.24
N LEU A 53 4.89 7.24 15.23
CA LEU A 53 4.45 8.53 14.67
C LEU A 53 3.06 8.44 14.02
N ASP A 54 2.75 7.34 13.33
CA ASP A 54 1.45 7.12 12.71
C ASP A 54 0.40 6.66 13.74
N GLU A 55 0.80 6.14 14.90
CA GLU A 55 -0.07 5.89 16.07
C GLU A 55 -0.43 7.21 16.78
N ILE A 56 0.53 8.10 17.01
CA ILE A 56 0.30 9.43 17.59
C ILE A 56 -0.65 10.26 16.72
N LYS A 57 -0.47 10.25 15.39
CA LYS A 57 -1.42 10.92 14.46
C LYS A 57 -2.83 10.33 14.53
N ARG A 58 -2.97 9.01 14.73
CA ARG A 58 -4.26 8.35 14.91
C ARG A 58 -4.91 8.74 16.23
N ALA A 59 -4.14 8.82 17.32
CA ALA A 59 -4.62 9.34 18.60
C ALA A 59 -5.10 10.79 18.46
N GLN A 60 -4.26 11.70 17.95
CA GLN A 60 -4.61 13.10 17.71
C GLN A 60 -5.88 13.26 16.85
N GLY A 61 -6.07 12.43 15.82
CA GLY A 61 -7.31 12.40 15.02
C GLY A 61 -8.53 11.92 15.82
N GLN A 62 -8.39 10.92 16.68
CA GLN A 62 -9.45 10.46 17.58
C GLN A 62 -9.79 11.48 18.67
N ASP A 63 -8.80 12.19 19.18
CA ASP A 63 -8.97 13.19 20.24
C ASP A 63 -9.59 14.49 19.69
N ALA A 64 -9.26 14.87 18.44
CA ALA A 64 -9.97 15.93 17.71
C ALA A 64 -11.44 15.57 17.47
N LEU A 65 -11.72 14.35 16.96
CA LEU A 65 -13.09 13.83 16.84
C LEU A 65 -13.81 13.77 18.19
N ALA A 66 -13.11 13.45 19.28
CA ALA A 66 -13.70 13.46 20.61
C ALA A 66 -14.11 14.88 21.05
N SER A 67 -13.29 15.91 20.78
CA SER A 67 -13.66 17.30 21.03
C SER A 67 -14.87 17.74 20.20
N ASP A 68 -14.87 17.47 18.89
CA ASP A 68 -15.99 17.80 17.99
C ASP A 68 -17.33 17.18 18.41
N TRP A 69 -17.30 15.92 18.88
CA TRP A 69 -18.51 15.22 19.32
C TRP A 69 -18.92 15.58 20.76
N ALA A 70 -17.97 15.96 21.62
CA ALA A 70 -18.24 16.50 22.93
C ALA A 70 -18.95 17.86 22.85
N GLN A 71 -18.41 18.80 22.07
CA GLN A 71 -19.01 20.12 21.84
C GLN A 71 -20.46 20.00 21.31
N LYS A 72 -20.73 19.02 20.43
CA LYS A 72 -22.09 18.73 19.96
C LYS A 72 -23.02 18.25 21.08
N ALA A 73 -22.57 17.32 21.93
CA ALA A 73 -23.36 16.85 23.06
C ALA A 73 -23.62 17.98 24.07
N GLU A 74 -22.62 18.79 24.37
CA GLU A 74 -22.75 19.94 25.28
C GLU A 74 -23.72 20.99 24.73
N HIS A 75 -23.62 21.35 23.44
CA HIS A 75 -24.59 22.23 22.79
C HIS A 75 -26.02 21.67 22.83
N MET A 76 -26.21 20.35 22.68
CA MET A 76 -27.52 19.70 22.78
C MET A 76 -28.06 19.69 24.21
N LEU A 77 -27.20 19.52 25.22
CA LEU A 77 -27.57 19.56 26.65
C LEU A 77 -27.80 20.98 27.17
N GLN A 78 -27.18 22.00 26.54
CA GLN A 78 -27.38 23.42 26.85
C GLN A 78 -28.57 24.05 26.11
N ALA A 79 -29.14 23.35 25.11
CA ALA A 79 -30.29 23.85 24.36
C ALA A 79 -31.54 23.97 25.25
N PRO A 80 -32.35 25.04 25.14
CA PRO A 80 -33.56 25.22 25.95
C PRO A 80 -34.67 24.21 25.62
N ARG A 81 -34.52 23.44 24.54
CA ARG A 81 -35.29 22.24 24.19
C ARG A 81 -34.35 21.24 23.53
N LEU A 82 -34.25 20.03 24.07
CA LEU A 82 -33.46 18.95 23.50
C LEU A 82 -34.29 18.17 22.46
N ASN A 83 -33.76 18.02 21.24
CA ASN A 83 -34.36 17.12 20.26
C ASN A 83 -34.01 15.66 20.61
N ILE A 84 -35.01 14.91 21.09
CA ILE A 84 -34.88 13.50 21.49
C ILE A 84 -34.31 12.64 20.34
N ALA A 85 -34.73 12.90 19.10
CA ALA A 85 -34.29 12.13 17.93
C ALA A 85 -32.79 12.32 17.65
N ASP A 86 -32.28 13.55 17.81
CA ASP A 86 -30.86 13.86 17.64
C ASP A 86 -30.04 13.29 18.81
N ALA A 87 -30.55 13.34 20.05
CA ALA A 87 -29.89 12.78 21.23
C ALA A 87 -29.71 11.26 21.12
N LEU A 88 -30.75 10.54 20.65
CA LEU A 88 -30.67 9.11 20.35
C LEU A 88 -29.75 8.82 19.14
N ALA A 89 -29.71 9.70 18.14
CA ALA A 89 -28.82 9.58 16.99
C ALA A 89 -27.34 9.80 17.33
N TRP A 90 -27.04 10.70 18.28
CA TRP A 90 -25.67 11.15 18.61
C TRP A 90 -24.72 9.99 18.88
N GLN A 91 -25.10 8.99 19.70
CA GLN A 91 -24.22 7.86 20.00
C GLN A 91 -23.91 7.03 18.74
N ARG A 92 -24.91 6.76 17.90
CA ARG A 92 -24.76 5.99 16.65
C ARG A 92 -23.86 6.73 15.67
N ASP A 93 -24.06 8.04 15.53
CA ASP A 93 -23.39 8.82 14.49
C ASP A 93 -21.97 9.25 14.91
N ALA A 94 -21.71 9.41 16.22
CA ALA A 94 -20.37 9.49 16.78
C ALA A 94 -19.59 8.17 16.61
N ALA A 95 -20.22 7.01 16.87
CA ALA A 95 -19.62 5.70 16.62
C ALA A 95 -19.29 5.50 15.13
N LYS A 96 -20.19 5.89 14.24
CA LYS A 96 -20.02 5.86 12.78
C LYS A 96 -18.91 6.79 12.28
N ALA A 97 -18.65 7.90 12.99
CA ALA A 97 -17.53 8.80 12.74
C ALA A 97 -16.19 8.28 13.32
N GLY A 98 -16.19 7.17 14.06
CA GLY A 98 -14.98 6.62 14.69
C GLY A 98 -14.55 7.32 15.98
N ALA A 99 -15.44 8.10 16.61
CA ALA A 99 -15.14 8.79 17.86
C ALA A 99 -15.01 7.80 19.04
N PRO A 100 -14.04 7.99 19.96
CA PRO A 100 -13.75 7.04 21.04
C PRO A 100 -14.74 7.18 22.21
N LEU A 101 -15.99 6.72 22.03
CA LEU A 101 -17.10 6.81 22.99
C LEU A 101 -16.86 6.19 24.39
N SER A 102 -15.76 5.46 24.59
CA SER A 102 -15.32 4.92 25.89
C SER A 102 -14.26 5.77 26.60
N ARG A 103 -13.80 6.88 25.99
CA ARG A 103 -12.95 7.88 26.64
C ARG A 103 -13.79 9.05 27.15
N GLU A 104 -13.31 9.72 28.20
CA GLU A 104 -13.85 11.02 28.58
C GLU A 104 -13.43 12.11 27.56
N PRO A 105 -14.24 13.16 27.35
CA PRO A 105 -15.55 13.43 27.99
C PRO A 105 -16.74 12.68 27.36
N LEU A 106 -16.53 11.92 26.27
CA LEU A 106 -17.63 11.28 25.53
C LEU A 106 -18.40 10.24 26.36
N ALA A 107 -17.72 9.50 27.24
CA ALA A 107 -18.32 8.48 28.09
C ALA A 107 -19.33 9.09 29.08
N SER A 108 -18.96 10.15 29.83
CA SER A 108 -19.89 10.85 30.72
C SER A 108 -20.98 11.63 29.97
N LEU A 109 -20.68 12.25 28.82
CA LEU A 109 -21.68 12.93 27.98
C LEU A 109 -22.73 11.96 27.41
N LYS A 110 -22.33 10.75 27.03
CA LYS A 110 -23.27 9.67 26.63
C LYS A 110 -24.26 9.36 27.75
N ILE A 111 -23.79 9.21 28.98
CA ILE A 111 -24.64 8.88 30.14
C ILE A 111 -25.65 10.02 30.37
N ARG A 112 -25.19 11.27 30.42
CA ARG A 112 -26.05 12.45 30.60
C ARG A 112 -27.13 12.58 29.52
N LEU A 113 -26.79 12.34 28.25
CA LEU A 113 -27.77 12.36 27.16
C LEU A 113 -28.84 11.27 27.33
N ALA A 114 -28.45 10.06 27.76
CA ALA A 114 -29.39 8.98 28.03
C ALA A 114 -30.29 9.27 29.25
N GLU A 115 -29.74 9.85 30.32
CA GLU A 115 -30.49 10.29 31.50
C GLU A 115 -31.52 11.37 31.18
N VAL A 116 -31.14 12.37 30.36
CA VAL A 116 -32.05 13.45 29.92
C VAL A 116 -33.15 12.91 29.00
N VAL A 117 -32.81 12.04 28.03
CA VAL A 117 -33.82 11.39 27.17
C VAL A 117 -34.80 10.57 28.01
N LYS A 118 -34.29 9.73 28.92
CA LYS A 118 -35.15 8.94 29.82
C LYS A 118 -36.03 9.84 30.70
N GLY A 119 -35.49 10.92 31.26
CA GLY A 119 -36.28 11.88 32.06
C GLY A 119 -37.41 12.55 31.27
N VAL A 120 -37.25 12.73 29.96
CA VAL A 120 -38.31 13.21 29.06
C VAL A 120 -39.33 12.11 28.75
N GLU A 121 -38.89 10.86 28.55
CA GLU A 121 -39.78 9.70 28.37
C GLU A 121 -40.61 9.40 29.63
N ASP A 122 -39.98 9.40 30.82
CA ASP A 122 -40.63 9.18 32.11
C ASP A 122 -41.74 10.25 32.36
N LEU A 123 -41.50 11.52 31.99
CA LEU A 123 -42.53 12.57 32.03
C LEU A 123 -43.69 12.33 31.06
N GLN A 124 -43.43 11.82 29.84
CA GLN A 124 -44.48 11.52 28.86
C GLN A 124 -45.43 10.43 29.38
N HIS A 125 -44.87 9.37 29.98
CA HIS A 125 -45.66 8.34 30.65
C HIS A 125 -46.45 8.91 31.84
N GLN A 126 -45.85 9.79 32.66
CA GLN A 126 -46.53 10.44 33.77
C GLN A 126 -47.70 11.32 33.31
N VAL A 127 -47.59 12.05 32.18
CA VAL A 127 -48.73 12.80 31.62
C VAL A 127 -49.87 11.87 31.20
N MET A 128 -49.57 10.71 30.60
CA MET A 128 -50.60 9.73 30.24
C MET A 128 -51.32 9.19 31.50
N VAL A 129 -50.57 8.80 32.52
CA VAL A 129 -51.13 8.34 33.81
C VAL A 129 -51.97 9.42 34.49
N GLN A 130 -51.53 10.68 34.48
CA GLN A 130 -52.32 11.78 35.05
C GLN A 130 -53.60 12.05 34.25
N ARG A 131 -53.58 11.91 32.92
CA ARG A 131 -54.79 12.00 32.08
C ARG A 131 -55.79 10.88 32.40
N GLU A 132 -55.32 9.66 32.62
CA GLU A 132 -56.18 8.53 33.02
C GLU A 132 -56.75 8.73 34.43
N ALA A 133 -55.94 9.20 35.39
CA ALA A 133 -56.39 9.56 36.73
C ALA A 133 -57.46 10.67 36.72
N ALA A 134 -57.36 11.66 35.83
CA ALA A 134 -58.37 12.70 35.67
C ALA A 134 -59.73 12.13 35.21
N VAL A 135 -59.72 11.17 34.29
CA VAL A 135 -60.94 10.48 33.83
C VAL A 135 -61.57 9.66 34.96
N LEU A 136 -60.76 8.94 35.75
CA LEU A 136 -61.26 8.19 36.92
C LEU A 136 -61.85 9.11 38.01
N LEU A 137 -61.27 10.29 38.21
CA LEU A 137 -61.84 11.30 39.12
C LEU A 137 -63.15 11.90 38.57
N ALA A 138 -63.23 12.17 37.26
CA ALA A 138 -64.47 12.62 36.62
C ALA A 138 -65.58 11.57 36.73
N GLN A 139 -65.29 10.29 36.45
CA GLN A 139 -66.23 9.18 36.62
C GLN A 139 -66.69 9.03 38.09
N ARG A 140 -65.82 9.28 39.06
CA ARG A 140 -66.19 9.29 40.49
C ARG A 140 -67.09 10.49 40.85
N ILE A 141 -66.92 11.65 40.22
CA ILE A 141 -67.84 12.79 40.34
C ILE A 141 -69.21 12.42 39.75
N GLU A 142 -69.24 11.81 38.55
CA GLU A 142 -70.47 11.35 37.90
C GLU A 142 -71.23 10.31 38.77
N VAL A 143 -70.53 9.30 39.30
CA VAL A 143 -71.10 8.29 40.22
C VAL A 143 -71.60 8.89 41.55
N LEU A 144 -71.01 10.00 42.03
CA LEU A 144 -71.53 10.72 43.18
C LEU A 144 -72.73 11.61 42.82
N SER A 145 -72.88 12.04 41.57
CA SER A 145 -74.05 12.81 41.11
C SER A 145 -75.34 11.97 40.98
N THR A 146 -75.23 10.64 40.84
CA THR A 146 -76.40 9.73 40.82
C THR A 146 -76.87 9.28 42.21
N LYS A 147 -76.15 9.64 43.27
CA LYS A 147 -76.48 9.31 44.67
C LYS A 147 -77.34 10.39 45.34
N PRO A 148 -78.07 10.06 46.43
CA PRO A 148 -78.81 11.03 47.23
C PRO A 148 -77.94 12.20 47.73
N ILE A 149 -78.55 13.37 47.91
CA ILE A 149 -77.84 14.62 48.29
C ILE A 149 -76.95 14.42 49.54
N ALA A 150 -77.43 13.65 50.53
CA ALA A 150 -76.70 13.38 51.76
C ALA A 150 -75.42 12.55 51.55
N GLU A 151 -75.44 11.56 50.65
CA GLU A 151 -74.25 10.77 50.31
C GLU A 151 -73.27 11.57 49.45
N ALA A 152 -73.77 12.37 48.51
CA ALA A 152 -72.95 13.27 47.70
C ALA A 152 -72.22 14.30 48.56
N HIS A 153 -72.90 14.88 49.56
CA HIS A 153 -72.30 15.82 50.51
C HIS A 153 -71.27 15.14 51.44
N ALA A 154 -71.56 13.95 51.96
CA ALA A 154 -70.59 13.19 52.76
C ALA A 154 -69.32 12.81 51.96
N GLY A 155 -69.46 12.51 50.66
CA GLY A 155 -68.33 12.22 49.77
C GLY A 155 -67.53 13.44 49.29
N GLN A 156 -68.10 14.64 49.40
CA GLN A 156 -67.56 15.88 48.83
C GLN A 156 -66.14 16.21 49.32
N THR A 157 -65.90 16.16 50.63
CA THR A 157 -64.63 16.58 51.24
C THR A 157 -63.44 15.72 50.80
N GLY A 158 -63.65 14.41 50.67
CA GLY A 158 -62.62 13.49 50.16
C GLY A 158 -62.33 13.76 48.68
N LEU A 159 -63.38 13.91 47.87
CA LEU A 159 -63.24 14.19 46.44
C LEU A 159 -62.56 15.54 46.16
N GLN A 160 -62.81 16.55 46.98
CA GLN A 160 -62.11 17.84 46.94
C GLN A 160 -60.61 17.69 47.19
N ALA A 161 -60.21 16.88 48.17
CA ALA A 161 -58.81 16.61 48.47
C ALA A 161 -58.13 15.84 47.33
N ASP A 162 -58.80 14.84 46.76
CA ASP A 162 -58.28 14.03 45.65
C ASP A 162 -58.08 14.89 44.37
N VAL A 163 -59.05 15.74 44.03
CA VAL A 163 -58.94 16.68 42.89
C VAL A 163 -57.82 17.70 43.12
N ALA A 164 -57.70 18.27 44.32
CA ALA A 164 -56.62 19.20 44.65
C ALA A 164 -55.23 18.52 44.60
N GLN A 165 -55.12 17.27 45.06
CA GLN A 165 -53.88 16.50 44.99
C GLN A 165 -53.51 16.19 43.54
N TRP A 166 -54.47 15.79 42.71
CA TRP A 166 -54.25 15.59 41.27
C TRP A 166 -53.75 16.86 40.58
N GLN A 167 -54.36 18.03 40.86
CA GLN A 167 -53.94 19.30 40.29
C GLN A 167 -52.53 19.70 40.70
N ALA A 168 -52.14 19.44 41.96
CA ALA A 168 -50.78 19.66 42.44
C ALA A 168 -49.77 18.76 41.72
N GLN A 169 -50.09 17.47 41.51
CA GLN A 169 -49.24 16.54 40.75
C GLN A 169 -49.11 16.95 39.28
N ALA A 170 -50.22 17.27 38.61
CA ALA A 170 -50.21 17.74 37.23
C ALA A 170 -49.35 19.01 37.06
N GLN A 171 -49.47 19.97 37.99
CA GLN A 171 -48.64 21.18 37.98
C GLN A 171 -47.17 20.91 38.35
N GLN A 172 -46.87 19.88 39.14
CA GLN A 172 -45.49 19.48 39.43
C GLN A 172 -44.77 18.98 38.17
N LEU A 173 -45.44 18.25 37.27
CA LEU A 173 -44.86 17.82 35.99
C LEU A 173 -44.35 19.00 35.15
N THR A 174 -45.12 20.10 35.10
CA THR A 174 -44.78 21.27 34.26
C THR A 174 -43.60 22.10 34.79
N THR A 175 -43.17 21.87 36.03
CA THR A 175 -42.01 22.55 36.65
C THR A 175 -40.69 21.80 36.47
N HIS A 176 -40.72 20.57 35.94
CA HIS A 176 -39.52 19.76 35.77
C HIS A 176 -38.58 20.33 34.71
N ALA A 177 -37.27 20.33 34.96
CA ALA A 177 -36.30 21.07 34.13
C ALA A 177 -36.28 20.67 32.64
N VAL A 178 -36.59 19.41 32.32
CA VAL A 178 -36.65 18.91 30.93
C VAL A 178 -38.06 18.97 30.30
N TRP A 179 -39.07 19.50 31.00
CA TRP A 179 -40.43 19.69 30.49
C TRP A 179 -40.50 20.42 29.13
N PRO A 180 -39.69 21.45 28.84
CA PRO A 180 -39.66 22.09 27.51
C PRO A 180 -39.25 21.16 26.34
N SER A 181 -38.69 19.99 26.63
CA SER A 181 -38.25 18.98 25.64
C SER A 181 -39.25 17.83 25.46
N VAL A 182 -40.37 17.84 26.20
CA VAL A 182 -41.48 16.90 26.03
C VAL A 182 -42.16 17.15 24.67
N ASP A 183 -42.59 16.07 24.00
CA ASP A 183 -43.32 16.16 22.74
C ASP A 183 -44.56 17.07 22.88
N MET A 184 -44.67 18.04 21.96
CA MET A 184 -45.67 19.11 21.91
C MET A 184 -47.13 18.63 22.01
N LYS A 185 -47.43 17.34 21.77
CA LYS A 185 -48.76 16.77 21.96
C LYS A 185 -49.17 16.62 23.43
N PHE A 186 -48.23 16.44 24.36
CA PHE A 186 -48.54 16.11 25.77
C PHE A 186 -48.92 17.31 26.64
N PRO A 187 -48.24 18.48 26.59
CA PRO A 187 -48.67 19.65 27.36
C PRO A 187 -50.14 20.05 27.15
N PRO A 188 -50.67 20.21 25.91
CA PRO A 188 -52.07 20.56 25.72
C PRO A 188 -53.05 19.43 26.11
N GLN A 189 -52.60 18.16 26.18
CA GLN A 189 -53.40 17.06 26.72
C GLN A 189 -53.52 17.14 28.25
N LEU A 190 -52.45 17.52 28.94
CA LEU A 190 -52.46 17.74 30.39
C LEU A 190 -53.31 18.98 30.75
N ASP A 191 -53.16 20.08 30.00
CA ASP A 191 -53.97 21.29 30.18
C ASP A 191 -55.46 21.01 29.90
N ALA A 192 -55.78 20.25 28.85
CA ALA A 192 -57.15 19.83 28.55
C ALA A 192 -57.75 18.97 29.67
N ALA A 193 -57.01 17.98 30.18
CA ALA A 193 -57.45 17.14 31.30
C ALA A 193 -57.67 17.97 32.58
N ARG A 194 -56.78 18.94 32.86
CA ARG A 194 -56.91 19.87 34.00
C ARG A 194 -58.17 20.73 33.89
N ASN A 195 -58.41 21.33 32.72
CA ASN A 195 -59.56 22.18 32.49
C ASN A 195 -60.88 21.39 32.52
N GLN A 196 -60.90 20.16 31.98
CA GLN A 196 -62.05 19.28 32.03
C GLN A 196 -62.38 18.84 33.46
N LEU A 197 -61.40 18.36 34.23
CA LEU A 197 -61.64 17.95 35.62
C LEU A 197 -62.07 19.13 36.51
N GLN A 198 -61.48 20.31 36.32
CA GLN A 198 -61.89 21.52 37.05
C GLN A 198 -63.34 21.90 36.72
N ALA A 199 -63.74 21.91 35.45
CA ALA A 199 -65.12 22.26 35.06
C ALA A 199 -66.15 21.25 35.58
N VAL A 200 -65.82 19.95 35.58
CA VAL A 200 -66.68 18.90 36.15
C VAL A 200 -66.80 19.03 37.67
N TRP A 201 -65.69 19.34 38.37
CA TRP A 201 -65.68 19.60 39.81
C TRP A 201 -66.43 20.87 40.21
N GLU A 202 -66.25 21.99 39.49
CA GLU A 202 -66.99 23.23 39.69
C GLU A 202 -68.49 23.04 39.46
N GLY A 203 -68.87 22.35 38.37
CA GLY A 203 -70.27 22.04 38.08
C GLY A 203 -70.94 21.18 39.16
N PHE A 204 -70.26 20.11 39.61
CA PHE A 204 -70.74 19.24 40.69
C PHE A 204 -70.87 20.00 42.03
N SER A 205 -69.83 20.73 42.43
CA SER A 205 -69.81 21.43 43.72
C SER A 205 -70.82 22.58 43.77
N ALA A 206 -70.99 23.33 42.67
CA ALA A 206 -72.03 24.36 42.56
C ALA A 206 -73.44 23.76 42.61
N ALA A 207 -73.70 22.67 41.89
CA ALA A 207 -75.00 21.98 41.90
C ALA A 207 -75.33 21.39 43.28
N LEU A 208 -74.32 20.89 44.01
CA LEU A 208 -74.48 20.32 45.35
C LEU A 208 -74.75 21.40 46.42
N VAL A 209 -74.04 22.54 46.36
CA VAL A 209 -74.34 23.71 47.22
C VAL A 209 -75.77 24.21 46.97
N LEU A 210 -76.18 24.31 45.70
CA LEU A 210 -77.53 24.70 45.33
C LEU A 210 -78.57 23.68 45.83
N ALA A 211 -78.31 22.38 45.72
CA ALA A 211 -79.20 21.33 46.24
C ALA A 211 -79.40 21.42 47.77
N LEU A 212 -78.33 21.68 48.54
CA LEU A 212 -78.40 21.86 50.00
C LEU A 212 -79.16 23.13 50.40
N GLN A 213 -79.00 24.22 49.63
CA GLN A 213 -79.81 25.44 49.79
C GLN A 213 -81.29 25.17 49.47
N ALA A 214 -81.58 24.51 48.35
CA ALA A 214 -82.95 24.23 47.90
C ALA A 214 -83.71 23.21 48.77
N GLN A 215 -82.98 22.39 49.53
CA GLN A 215 -83.51 21.49 50.57
C GLN A 215 -83.88 22.22 51.88
N SER A 216 -83.31 23.41 52.13
CA SER A 216 -83.57 24.21 53.34
C SER A 216 -84.43 25.46 53.08
N ASP A 217 -84.44 25.99 51.86
CA ASP A 217 -85.29 27.08 51.39
C ASP A 217 -86.18 26.61 50.22
N ALA A 218 -87.49 26.71 50.40
CA ALA A 218 -88.50 26.35 49.40
C ALA A 218 -88.56 27.33 48.20
N SER A 219 -88.03 28.55 48.35
CA SER A 219 -88.03 29.58 47.30
C SER A 219 -86.83 29.52 46.35
N ALA A 220 -85.76 28.80 46.73
CA ALA A 220 -84.56 28.65 45.91
C ALA A 220 -84.83 27.81 44.63
N ALA A 221 -83.99 28.01 43.61
CA ALA A 221 -84.04 27.25 42.36
C ALA A 221 -83.78 25.74 42.58
N LEU A 222 -84.17 24.90 41.61
CA LEU A 222 -83.83 23.48 41.61
C LEU A 222 -82.40 23.26 41.07
N PRO A 223 -81.64 22.27 41.59
CA PRO A 223 -80.31 21.92 41.07
C PRO A 223 -80.39 21.32 39.66
N SER A 224 -79.28 21.42 38.92
CA SER A 224 -79.15 20.89 37.55
C SER A 224 -79.08 19.36 37.46
N VAL A 225 -78.84 18.67 38.58
CA VAL A 225 -78.79 17.20 38.66
C VAL A 225 -80.20 16.66 38.91
N PRO A 226 -80.80 15.85 38.00
CA PRO A 226 -82.21 15.46 38.11
C PRO A 226 -82.57 14.72 39.41
N VAL A 227 -81.71 13.79 39.86
CA VAL A 227 -81.93 13.01 41.09
C VAL A 227 -82.10 13.94 42.30
N TRP A 228 -81.25 14.96 42.41
CA TRP A 228 -81.30 15.95 43.48
C TRP A 228 -82.48 16.91 43.33
N ALA A 229 -82.85 17.28 42.11
CA ALA A 229 -84.03 18.10 41.85
C ALA A 229 -85.32 17.38 42.26
N ASP A 230 -85.41 16.07 42.03
CA ASP A 230 -86.54 15.23 42.42
C ASP A 230 -86.58 14.96 43.93
N GLU A 231 -85.42 14.84 44.60
CA GLU A 231 -85.33 14.81 46.07
C GLU A 231 -85.79 16.12 46.72
N VAL A 232 -85.35 17.27 46.20
CA VAL A 232 -85.78 18.60 46.66
C VAL A 232 -87.28 18.79 46.43
N ARG A 233 -87.79 18.44 45.24
CA ARG A 233 -89.23 18.55 44.92
C ARG A 233 -90.08 17.71 45.88
N ARG A 234 -89.65 16.48 46.16
CA ARG A 234 -90.27 15.59 47.15
C ARG A 234 -90.24 16.19 48.58
N ALA A 235 -89.13 16.80 48.98
CA ALA A 235 -88.98 17.44 50.29
C ALA A 235 -89.88 18.69 50.45
N ARG A 236 -90.12 19.44 49.37
CA ARG A 236 -91.06 20.59 49.35
C ARG A 236 -92.53 20.20 49.38
N GLY A 237 -92.85 18.89 49.33
CA GLY A 237 -94.22 18.39 49.23
C GLY A 237 -94.83 18.51 47.83
N GLU A 238 -94.09 19.09 46.87
CA GLU A 238 -94.41 19.16 45.44
C GLU A 238 -94.43 17.74 44.85
N HIS A 239 -95.53 17.04 45.03
CA HIS A 239 -95.79 15.80 44.31
C HIS A 239 -95.81 16.11 42.82
N SER A 240 -95.18 15.25 42.01
CA SER A 240 -95.17 15.40 40.56
C SER A 240 -96.56 15.14 39.99
N ALA A 241 -97.40 16.17 39.98
CA ALA A 241 -98.60 16.20 39.16
C ALA A 241 -98.20 15.95 37.71
N GLU A 242 -98.93 15.09 37.00
CA GLU A 242 -98.83 15.01 35.56
C GLU A 242 -99.11 16.40 34.98
N ALA A 243 -98.19 16.90 34.15
CA ALA A 243 -98.30 18.26 33.63
C ALA A 243 -99.61 18.38 32.82
N PRO A 244 -100.54 19.29 33.20
CA PRO A 244 -101.85 19.34 32.59
C PRO A 244 -101.76 19.75 31.12
N THR A 245 -102.70 19.27 30.32
CA THR A 245 -102.85 19.65 28.90
C THR A 245 -103.29 21.11 28.77
N GLY A 246 -102.33 22.03 28.89
CA GLY A 246 -102.51 23.46 28.62
C GLY A 246 -102.49 23.75 27.13
N GLU A 247 -103.51 24.48 26.65
CA GLU A 247 -103.70 24.73 25.22
C GLU A 247 -102.71 25.77 24.66
N GLN A 248 -102.16 25.50 23.48
CA GLN A 248 -101.59 26.52 22.60
C GLN A 248 -102.06 26.30 21.15
N PRO A 249 -102.13 27.37 20.33
CA PRO A 249 -103.13 27.46 19.26
C PRO A 249 -102.88 26.54 18.06
N ALA A 250 -103.98 26.06 17.49
CA ALA A 250 -103.99 25.14 16.36
C ALA A 250 -103.26 25.68 15.12
N LYS A 251 -102.17 25.01 14.73
CA LYS A 251 -101.65 25.05 13.35
C LYS A 251 -102.42 24.03 12.49
N PRO A 252 -102.66 24.31 11.20
CA PRO A 252 -103.59 23.54 10.39
C PRO A 252 -103.15 22.09 10.20
N ALA A 253 -104.11 21.16 10.30
CA ALA A 253 -103.87 19.74 10.15
C ALA A 253 -103.40 19.39 8.74
N LYS A 254 -102.26 18.70 8.63
CA LYS A 254 -101.86 18.00 7.41
C LYS A 254 -102.59 16.65 7.33
N PRO A 255 -102.85 16.11 6.12
CA PRO A 255 -103.58 14.85 5.97
C PRO A 255 -102.86 13.69 6.67
N LYS A 256 -103.65 12.81 7.30
CA LYS A 256 -103.15 11.57 7.90
C LYS A 256 -102.80 10.59 6.79
N LEU A 257 -101.51 10.40 6.49
CA LEU A 257 -101.06 9.23 5.71
C LEU A 257 -101.35 7.95 6.51
N ASP A 258 -101.67 6.87 5.79
CA ASP A 258 -101.91 5.56 6.40
C ASP A 258 -100.68 5.04 7.17
N PRO A 259 -100.88 4.20 8.22
CA PRO A 259 -99.78 3.59 8.96
C PRO A 259 -98.81 2.84 8.04
N ALA A 260 -99.33 2.04 7.10
CA ALA A 260 -98.54 1.26 6.17
C ALA A 260 -97.72 2.13 5.19
N GLN A 261 -98.28 3.26 4.73
CA GLN A 261 -97.52 4.21 3.89
C GLN A 261 -96.42 4.91 4.69
N ARG A 262 -96.66 5.22 5.96
CA ARG A 262 -95.62 5.77 6.86
C ARG A 262 -94.54 4.75 7.21
N GLN A 263 -94.86 3.45 7.24
CA GLN A 263 -93.88 2.38 7.37
C GLN A 263 -93.06 2.23 6.08
N ALA A 264 -93.69 2.10 4.91
CA ALA A 264 -92.98 2.00 3.63
C ALA A 264 -92.06 3.20 3.34
N LEU A 265 -92.44 4.43 3.73
CA LEU A 265 -91.58 5.61 3.66
C LEU A 265 -90.41 5.57 4.66
N ARG A 266 -90.56 4.85 5.78
CA ARG A 266 -89.51 4.58 6.77
C ARG A 266 -88.53 3.55 6.25
N ASP A 267 -89.03 2.42 5.76
CA ASP A 267 -88.24 1.33 5.22
C ASP A 267 -87.39 1.81 4.02
N ALA A 268 -88.00 2.60 3.11
CA ALA A 268 -87.30 3.22 1.99
C ALA A 268 -86.31 4.32 2.41
N ALA A 269 -86.57 5.06 3.49
CA ALA A 269 -85.63 6.06 4.02
C ALA A 269 -84.42 5.40 4.69
N ASN A 270 -84.66 4.35 5.48
CA ASN A 270 -83.62 3.55 6.12
C ASN A 270 -82.71 2.90 5.08
N LEU A 271 -83.28 2.18 4.09
CA LEU A 271 -82.50 1.48 3.07
C LEU A 271 -81.68 2.46 2.20
N ALA A 272 -82.25 3.60 1.81
CA ALA A 272 -81.51 4.63 1.08
C ALA A 272 -80.36 5.27 1.89
N VAL A 273 -80.45 5.28 3.22
CA VAL A 273 -79.41 5.81 4.11
C VAL A 273 -78.38 4.75 4.49
N THR A 274 -78.75 3.47 4.70
CA THR A 274 -77.80 2.38 5.00
C THR A 274 -76.74 2.23 3.91
N ASP A 275 -77.15 2.20 2.65
CA ASP A 275 -76.26 1.94 1.52
C ASP A 275 -75.14 3.00 1.39
N VAL A 276 -75.43 4.24 1.80
CA VAL A 276 -74.48 5.36 1.79
C VAL A 276 -73.74 5.49 3.14
N LEU A 277 -74.38 5.13 4.25
CA LEU A 277 -73.78 5.07 5.59
C LEU A 277 -72.67 4.02 5.66
N ASP A 278 -72.94 2.79 5.21
CA ASP A 278 -71.98 1.69 5.19
C ASP A 278 -70.76 2.04 4.30
N ALA A 279 -70.98 2.83 3.24
CA ALA A 279 -69.89 3.38 2.42
C ALA A 279 -69.06 4.44 3.17
N VAL A 280 -69.66 5.32 3.99
CA VAL A 280 -68.90 6.24 4.86
C VAL A 280 -68.12 5.46 5.91
N GLU A 281 -68.78 4.54 6.63
CA GLU A 281 -68.15 3.73 7.69
C GLU A 281 -66.96 2.94 7.13
N LYS A 282 -67.09 2.35 5.93
CA LYS A 282 -65.99 1.67 5.24
C LYS A 282 -64.82 2.60 4.89
N GLU A 283 -65.07 3.73 4.21
CA GLU A 283 -63.99 4.66 3.81
C GLU A 283 -63.32 5.35 5.02
N VAL A 284 -64.02 5.44 6.17
CA VAL A 284 -63.45 5.85 7.45
C VAL A 284 -62.59 4.74 8.07
N ALA A 285 -63.07 3.49 8.08
CA ALA A 285 -62.33 2.34 8.62
C ALA A 285 -61.07 2.00 7.81
N GLU A 286 -61.11 2.17 6.48
CA GLU A 286 -59.95 2.05 5.58
C GLU A 286 -59.03 3.29 5.63
N GLY A 287 -59.43 4.36 6.33
CA GLY A 287 -58.61 5.55 6.57
C GLY A 287 -58.48 6.50 5.37
N HIS A 288 -59.32 6.34 4.35
CA HIS A 288 -59.25 7.03 3.07
C HIS A 288 -59.80 8.47 3.15
N GLY A 289 -59.11 9.36 3.87
CA GLY A 289 -59.58 10.72 4.20
C GLY A 289 -59.98 11.68 3.07
N LYS A 290 -59.78 11.32 1.79
CA LYS A 290 -60.36 12.02 0.64
C LYS A 290 -61.67 11.38 0.14
N ALA A 291 -61.75 10.05 0.17
CA ALA A 291 -62.95 9.32 -0.21
C ALA A 291 -64.02 9.45 0.88
N SER A 292 -63.65 9.33 2.17
CA SER A 292 -64.57 9.52 3.30
C SER A 292 -65.17 10.93 3.35
N ALA A 293 -64.44 11.97 2.96
CA ALA A 293 -64.97 13.33 2.84
C ALA A 293 -66.04 13.44 1.73
N GLY A 294 -65.81 12.78 0.58
CA GLY A 294 -66.79 12.68 -0.51
C GLY A 294 -68.03 11.85 -0.14
N ALA A 295 -67.82 10.70 0.49
CA ALA A 295 -68.89 9.84 0.99
C ALA A 295 -69.72 10.56 2.07
N ALA A 296 -69.09 11.28 3.01
CA ALA A 296 -69.80 12.08 4.01
C ALA A 296 -70.58 13.26 3.40
N ALA A 297 -70.14 13.80 2.25
CA ALA A 297 -70.93 14.78 1.49
C ALA A 297 -72.16 14.12 0.83
N ALA A 298 -72.01 12.90 0.29
CA ALA A 298 -73.14 12.12 -0.25
C ALA A 298 -74.14 11.74 0.85
N LEU A 299 -73.68 11.27 2.01
CA LEU A 299 -74.54 10.95 3.17
C LEU A 299 -75.34 12.17 3.62
N ARG A 300 -74.69 13.34 3.79
CA ARG A 300 -75.39 14.61 4.08
C ARG A 300 -76.41 15.02 3.01
N ALA A 301 -76.21 14.63 1.75
CA ALA A 301 -77.19 14.88 0.69
C ALA A 301 -78.42 13.97 0.79
N VAL A 302 -78.24 12.67 1.09
CA VAL A 302 -79.36 11.73 1.29
C VAL A 302 -80.15 12.05 2.57
N LEU A 303 -79.47 12.43 3.65
CA LEU A 303 -80.14 12.87 4.89
C LEU A 303 -81.03 14.11 4.66
N LYS A 304 -80.69 14.97 3.70
CA LYS A 304 -81.50 16.14 3.34
C LYS A 304 -82.87 15.78 2.74
N THR A 305 -83.00 14.61 2.11
CA THR A 305 -84.28 14.08 1.59
C THR A 305 -84.95 13.09 2.54
N HIS A 306 -84.21 12.20 3.19
CA HIS A 306 -84.76 11.07 3.96
C HIS A 306 -84.75 11.25 5.48
N GLY A 307 -83.93 12.14 6.03
CA GLY A 307 -83.68 12.29 7.49
C GLY A 307 -84.86 12.75 8.37
N LYS A 308 -86.08 12.81 7.84
CA LYS A 308 -87.32 13.02 8.61
C LYS A 308 -88.07 11.71 8.88
N HIS A 309 -87.60 10.61 8.31
CA HIS A 309 -88.23 9.30 8.34
C HIS A 309 -87.29 8.21 8.82
N LEU A 310 -86.16 8.56 9.46
CA LEU A 310 -85.26 7.59 10.08
C LEU A 310 -85.85 6.97 11.35
N ASP A 311 -85.20 5.91 11.82
CA ASP A 311 -85.25 5.47 13.21
C ASP A 311 -84.03 5.96 14.00
N THR A 312 -84.15 5.90 15.34
CA THR A 312 -83.17 6.47 16.27
C THR A 312 -81.82 5.74 16.24
N ALA A 313 -81.78 4.44 15.94
CA ALA A 313 -80.53 3.69 15.89
C ALA A 313 -79.72 4.02 14.62
N LEU A 314 -80.41 4.28 13.51
CA LEU A 314 -79.75 4.74 12.29
C LEU A 314 -79.29 6.21 12.41
N ASP A 315 -80.07 7.08 13.06
CA ASP A 315 -79.65 8.47 13.35
C ASP A 315 -78.36 8.53 14.20
N GLU A 316 -78.17 7.61 15.15
CA GLU A 316 -76.97 7.47 15.97
C GLU A 316 -75.74 6.96 15.18
N ARG A 317 -75.90 5.93 14.33
CA ARG A 317 -74.83 5.50 13.40
C ARG A 317 -74.45 6.62 12.43
N VAL A 318 -75.44 7.34 11.89
CA VAL A 318 -75.23 8.49 11.01
C VAL A 318 -74.40 9.58 11.71
N HIS A 319 -74.72 9.94 12.95
CA HIS A 319 -73.96 10.95 13.70
C HIS A 319 -72.53 10.50 14.00
N THR A 320 -72.33 9.25 14.42
CA THR A 320 -70.99 8.73 14.71
C THR A 320 -70.14 8.62 13.44
N ALA A 321 -70.67 8.10 12.33
CA ALA A 321 -69.98 8.02 11.04
C ALA A 321 -69.62 9.41 10.47
N LEU A 322 -70.54 10.39 10.53
CA LEU A 322 -70.27 11.77 10.06
C LEU A 322 -69.27 12.51 10.96
N THR A 323 -69.23 12.21 12.26
CA THR A 323 -68.25 12.76 13.19
C THR A 323 -66.86 12.19 12.91
N ALA A 324 -66.73 10.87 12.84
CA ALA A 324 -65.47 10.20 12.53
C ALA A 324 -64.91 10.61 11.16
N ALA A 325 -65.75 10.76 10.13
CA ALA A 325 -65.33 11.30 8.83
C ALA A 325 -64.83 12.75 8.93
N GLY A 326 -65.48 13.60 9.76
CA GLY A 326 -65.07 14.98 10.01
C GLY A 326 -63.74 15.10 10.77
N GLU A 327 -63.52 14.25 11.78
CA GLU A 327 -62.25 14.14 12.49
C GLU A 327 -61.11 13.70 11.56
N LEU A 328 -61.35 12.68 10.73
CA LEU A 328 -60.35 12.16 9.80
C LEU A 328 -59.99 13.19 8.72
N GLU A 329 -60.95 13.99 8.24
CA GLU A 329 -60.68 15.15 7.39
C GLU A 329 -59.87 16.24 8.14
N GLY A 330 -60.19 16.50 9.41
CA GLY A 330 -59.45 17.40 10.29
C GLY A 330 -57.98 17.01 10.45
N TRP A 331 -57.72 15.73 10.73
CA TRP A 331 -56.37 15.15 10.83
C TRP A 331 -55.59 15.25 9.51
N GLN A 332 -56.24 15.01 8.36
CA GLN A 332 -55.59 15.18 7.05
C GLN A 332 -55.23 16.64 6.77
N ARG A 333 -56.13 17.60 7.08
CA ARG A 333 -55.86 19.04 6.96
C ARG A 333 -54.70 19.47 7.87
N TRP A 334 -54.70 19.05 9.14
CA TRP A 334 -53.62 19.35 10.09
C TRP A 334 -52.28 18.75 9.63
N ARG A 335 -52.27 17.49 9.17
CA ARG A 335 -51.07 16.83 8.64
C ARG A 335 -50.53 17.50 7.38
N ALA A 336 -51.42 17.95 6.48
CA ALA A 336 -51.03 18.72 5.30
C ALA A 336 -50.41 20.09 5.69
N ASP A 337 -50.95 20.77 6.70
CA ASP A 337 -50.36 22.02 7.20
C ASP A 337 -49.04 21.82 7.96
N GLN A 338 -48.85 20.71 8.69
CA GLN A 338 -47.54 20.33 9.23
C GLN A 338 -46.52 20.11 8.11
N LEU A 339 -46.88 19.36 7.06
CA LEU A 339 -46.03 19.16 5.88
C LEU A 339 -45.72 20.47 5.14
N ARG A 340 -46.70 21.38 4.99
CA ARG A 340 -46.47 22.73 4.44
C ARG A 340 -45.54 23.56 5.33
N GLN A 341 -45.64 23.47 6.65
CA GLN A 341 -44.73 24.15 7.59
C GLN A 341 -43.31 23.58 7.49
N GLU A 342 -43.14 22.26 7.40
CA GLU A 342 -41.84 21.63 7.10
C GLU A 342 -41.25 22.09 5.76
N LEU A 343 -42.07 22.28 4.72
CA LEU A 343 -41.60 22.78 3.42
C LEU A 343 -41.23 24.26 3.46
N VAL A 344 -41.93 25.07 4.26
CA VAL A 344 -41.54 26.46 4.55
C VAL A 344 -40.18 26.50 5.25
N THR A 345 -39.97 25.74 6.35
CA THR A 345 -38.69 25.78 7.07
C THR A 345 -37.53 25.21 6.24
N LYS A 346 -37.77 24.17 5.43
CA LYS A 346 -36.77 23.64 4.48
C LYS A 346 -36.44 24.61 3.34
N ALA A 347 -37.39 25.48 2.93
CA ALA A 347 -37.14 26.52 1.94
C ALA A 347 -36.41 27.74 2.55
N GLU A 348 -36.82 28.18 3.73
CA GLU A 348 -36.18 29.25 4.50
C GLU A 348 -34.71 28.88 4.82
N ALA A 349 -34.44 27.62 5.18
CA ALA A 349 -33.10 27.09 5.45
C ALA A 349 -32.19 26.86 4.23
N LEU A 350 -32.63 27.17 2.99
CA LEU A 350 -31.72 27.13 1.82
C LEU A 350 -30.68 28.26 1.85
N LEU A 351 -30.98 29.36 2.54
CA LEU A 351 -30.10 30.49 2.73
C LEU A 351 -29.73 30.61 4.22
N GLY A 352 -28.49 30.97 4.51
CA GLY A 352 -28.07 31.32 5.86
C GLY A 352 -28.68 32.65 6.33
N ALA A 353 -28.47 33.01 7.60
CA ALA A 353 -28.93 34.27 8.17
C ALA A 353 -28.46 35.50 7.35
N ASP A 354 -27.23 35.45 6.84
CA ASP A 354 -26.62 36.48 5.98
C ASP A 354 -27.08 36.41 4.51
N LYS A 355 -28.12 35.63 4.21
CA LYS A 355 -28.60 35.27 2.85
C LYS A 355 -27.56 34.59 1.95
N THR A 356 -26.47 34.09 2.56
CA THR A 356 -25.44 33.31 1.89
C THR A 356 -25.98 31.93 1.47
N PRO A 357 -25.63 31.41 0.28
CA PRO A 357 -26.13 30.12 -0.17
C PRO A 357 -25.45 28.99 0.62
N ALA A 358 -26.22 28.25 1.43
CA ALA A 358 -25.71 27.15 2.26
C ALA A 358 -25.18 25.94 1.44
N MET A 359 -25.49 25.91 0.13
CA MET A 359 -25.15 24.83 -0.80
C MET A 359 -24.81 25.39 -2.19
N GLY A 360 -23.88 24.74 -2.90
CA GLY A 360 -23.51 25.12 -4.27
C GLY A 360 -24.68 25.06 -5.27
N GLY A 361 -24.70 26.02 -6.21
CA GLY A 361 -25.89 26.37 -7.01
C GLY A 361 -26.63 25.23 -7.70
N ARG A 362 -25.94 24.20 -8.22
CA ARG A 362 -26.60 23.02 -8.81
C ARG A 362 -27.49 22.27 -7.81
N LYS A 363 -27.00 22.06 -6.58
CA LYS A 363 -27.78 21.42 -5.51
C LYS A 363 -28.94 22.32 -5.08
N MET A 364 -28.73 23.63 -5.01
CA MET A 364 -29.81 24.58 -4.68
C MET A 364 -30.91 24.62 -5.75
N GLN A 365 -30.55 24.58 -7.04
CA GLN A 365 -31.50 24.46 -8.15
C GLN A 365 -32.33 23.16 -8.07
N GLU A 366 -31.68 22.04 -7.74
CA GLU A 366 -32.34 20.75 -7.59
C GLU A 366 -33.26 20.72 -6.35
N ASN A 367 -32.79 21.22 -5.21
CA ASN A 367 -33.59 21.36 -3.99
C ASN A 367 -34.82 22.26 -4.22
N LEU A 368 -34.67 23.40 -4.90
CA LEU A 368 -35.80 24.28 -5.25
C LEU A 368 -36.83 23.58 -6.15
N ARG A 369 -36.39 22.74 -7.09
CA ARG A 369 -37.28 21.92 -7.91
C ARG A 369 -38.01 20.87 -7.06
N GLN A 370 -37.28 20.18 -6.18
CA GLN A 370 -37.85 19.16 -5.29
C GLN A 370 -38.89 19.78 -4.34
N LEU A 371 -38.56 20.90 -3.69
CA LEU A 371 -39.47 21.63 -2.78
C LEU A 371 -40.74 22.09 -3.50
N ARG A 372 -40.64 22.64 -4.71
CA ARG A 372 -41.81 23.08 -5.49
C ARG A 372 -42.71 21.92 -5.91
N GLU A 373 -42.13 20.77 -6.29
CA GLU A 373 -42.93 19.59 -6.62
C GLU A 373 -43.52 18.91 -5.37
N SER A 374 -42.80 18.86 -4.24
CA SER A 374 -43.38 18.36 -2.98
C SER A 374 -44.48 19.27 -2.45
N TRP A 375 -44.36 20.60 -2.56
CA TRP A 375 -45.45 21.52 -2.24
C TRP A 375 -46.68 21.19 -3.09
N LYS A 376 -46.51 21.10 -4.41
CA LYS A 376 -47.56 20.73 -5.37
C LYS A 376 -48.17 19.35 -5.09
N GLN A 377 -47.45 18.41 -4.48
CA GLN A 377 -48.00 17.12 -4.03
C GLN A 377 -48.80 17.25 -2.73
N THR A 378 -48.33 18.03 -1.75
CA THR A 378 -49.07 18.31 -0.51
C THR A 378 -50.34 19.14 -0.75
N ASP A 379 -50.33 20.05 -1.74
CA ASP A 379 -51.45 20.93 -2.08
C ASP A 379 -52.52 20.25 -2.98
N GLN A 380 -52.23 19.05 -3.53
CA GLN A 380 -53.18 18.29 -4.34
C GLN A 380 -54.31 17.72 -3.48
N GLY A 381 -55.38 18.49 -3.29
CA GLY A 381 -56.65 18.03 -2.70
C GLY A 381 -56.80 18.30 -1.21
N GLY A 382 -56.32 19.45 -0.72
CA GLY A 382 -56.69 20.05 0.57
C GLY A 382 -56.98 21.54 0.39
N LEU A 383 -57.62 22.20 1.38
CA LEU A 383 -57.84 23.64 1.30
C LEU A 383 -56.50 24.40 1.31
N PRO A 384 -56.28 25.44 0.47
CA PRO A 384 -54.99 26.12 0.38
C PRO A 384 -54.68 26.99 1.61
N ASN A 385 -53.51 26.78 2.22
CA ASN A 385 -53.01 27.67 3.27
C ASN A 385 -52.19 28.81 2.64
N HIS A 386 -52.88 29.87 2.22
CA HIS A 386 -52.28 31.02 1.51
C HIS A 386 -51.18 31.75 2.30
N ALA A 387 -51.18 31.69 3.64
CA ALA A 387 -50.17 32.32 4.48
C ALA A 387 -48.83 31.55 4.42
N LEU A 388 -48.89 30.22 4.55
CA LEU A 388 -47.72 29.36 4.37
C LEU A 388 -47.19 29.41 2.93
N TRP A 389 -48.08 29.42 1.93
CA TRP A 389 -47.69 29.53 0.53
C TRP A 389 -46.90 30.82 0.23
N LYS A 390 -47.35 31.97 0.74
CA LYS A 390 -46.63 33.26 0.57
C LYS A 390 -45.23 33.24 1.18
N ARG A 391 -45.04 32.61 2.34
CA ARG A 391 -43.70 32.43 2.94
C ARG A 391 -42.82 31.51 2.10
N PHE A 392 -43.37 30.36 1.70
CA PHE A 392 -42.68 29.36 0.88
C PHE A 392 -42.21 29.95 -0.46
N ASP A 393 -43.08 30.65 -1.19
CA ASP A 393 -42.76 31.26 -2.47
C ASP A 393 -41.75 32.42 -2.32
N ALA A 394 -41.87 33.25 -1.29
CA ALA A 394 -40.89 34.29 -1.00
C ALA A 394 -39.48 33.71 -0.74
N ALA A 395 -39.37 32.69 0.11
CA ALA A 395 -38.10 32.00 0.37
C ALA A 395 -37.53 31.32 -0.89
N CYS A 396 -38.38 30.63 -1.66
CA CYS A 396 -37.97 30.01 -2.92
C CYS A 396 -37.51 31.03 -3.97
N ASN A 397 -38.17 32.19 -4.07
CA ASN A 397 -37.80 33.24 -5.02
C ASN A 397 -36.59 34.05 -4.57
N GLU A 398 -36.28 34.12 -3.27
CA GLU A 398 -35.01 34.66 -2.80
C GLU A 398 -33.84 33.70 -3.05
N ALA A 399 -34.00 32.41 -2.72
CA ALA A 399 -33.01 31.37 -3.03
C ALA A 399 -32.82 31.14 -4.55
N TYR A 400 -33.83 31.43 -5.39
CA TYR A 400 -33.66 31.37 -6.84
C TYR A 400 -32.71 32.47 -7.38
N LYS A 401 -32.55 33.61 -6.70
CA LYS A 401 -31.65 34.69 -7.15
C LYS A 401 -30.18 34.25 -7.13
N THR A 402 -29.75 33.50 -6.10
CA THR A 402 -28.38 32.98 -6.02
C THR A 402 -28.13 31.86 -7.05
N VAL A 403 -29.14 31.04 -7.34
CA VAL A 403 -29.11 30.09 -8.46
C VAL A 403 -28.99 30.82 -9.80
N GLN A 404 -29.71 31.93 -10.00
CA GLN A 404 -29.61 32.73 -11.22
C GLN A 404 -28.20 33.31 -11.41
N THR A 405 -27.60 33.92 -10.37
CA THR A 405 -26.22 34.44 -10.48
C THR A 405 -25.21 33.33 -10.77
N TRP A 406 -25.40 32.13 -10.21
CA TRP A 406 -24.58 30.95 -10.52
C TRP A 406 -24.77 30.41 -11.95
N LEU A 407 -26.00 30.43 -12.49
CA LEU A 407 -26.28 30.08 -13.88
C LEU A 407 -25.62 31.08 -14.85
N ASP A 408 -25.68 32.38 -14.55
CA ASP A 408 -25.02 33.40 -15.36
C ASP A 408 -23.48 33.33 -15.25
N GLN A 409 -22.92 32.97 -14.09
CA GLN A 409 -21.49 32.65 -13.95
C GLN A 409 -21.09 31.46 -14.84
N ILE A 410 -21.79 30.32 -14.77
CA ILE A 410 -21.50 29.17 -15.64
C ILE A 410 -21.65 29.51 -17.12
N LYS A 411 -22.63 30.36 -17.48
CA LYS A 411 -22.80 30.86 -18.85
C LYS A 411 -21.58 31.68 -19.29
N GLN A 412 -21.08 32.59 -18.45
CA GLN A 412 -19.87 33.37 -18.69
C GLN A 412 -18.62 32.49 -18.78
N GLU A 413 -18.41 31.55 -17.85
CA GLU A 413 -17.31 30.56 -17.89
C GLU A 413 -17.34 29.76 -19.20
N SER A 414 -18.51 29.25 -19.60
CA SER A 414 -18.65 28.50 -20.85
C SER A 414 -18.38 29.37 -22.10
N ALA A 415 -18.64 30.67 -22.02
CA ALA A 415 -18.30 31.62 -23.08
C ALA A 415 -16.78 31.91 -23.11
N ALA A 416 -16.15 32.07 -21.94
CA ALA A 416 -14.71 32.25 -21.81
C ALA A 416 -13.93 31.01 -22.29
N HIS A 417 -14.33 29.79 -21.91
CA HIS A 417 -13.73 28.55 -22.41
C HIS A 417 -13.90 28.38 -23.92
N ARG A 418 -15.05 28.82 -24.47
CA ARG A 418 -15.29 28.83 -25.92
C ARG A 418 -14.36 29.81 -26.63
N ALA A 419 -14.25 31.05 -26.13
CA ALA A 419 -13.37 32.07 -26.68
C ALA A 419 -11.89 31.65 -26.61
N GLN A 420 -11.44 31.10 -25.47
CA GLN A 420 -10.09 30.58 -25.29
C GLN A 420 -9.75 29.48 -26.31
N ARG A 421 -10.70 28.59 -26.63
CA ARG A 421 -10.51 27.54 -27.64
C ARG A 421 -10.52 28.07 -29.07
N VAL A 422 -11.29 29.11 -29.37
CA VAL A 422 -11.25 29.79 -30.68
C VAL A 422 -9.93 30.53 -30.86
N ALA A 423 -9.50 31.32 -29.87
CA ALA A 423 -8.20 31.99 -29.89
C ALA A 423 -7.04 31.01 -30.06
N LEU A 424 -7.07 29.85 -29.37
CA LEU A 424 -6.07 28.79 -29.54
C LEU A 424 -6.11 28.15 -30.94
N MET A 425 -7.29 28.02 -31.56
CA MET A 425 -7.43 27.57 -32.95
C MET A 425 -6.88 28.60 -33.96
N GLU A 426 -6.99 29.88 -33.67
CA GLU A 426 -6.46 30.97 -34.51
C GLU A 426 -4.95 31.14 -34.33
N GLU A 427 -4.45 31.03 -33.10
CA GLU A 427 -3.03 31.03 -32.77
C GLU A 427 -2.29 29.88 -33.46
N VAL A 428 -2.84 28.66 -33.44
CA VAL A 428 -2.23 27.54 -34.19
C VAL A 428 -2.23 27.82 -35.69
N LYS A 429 -3.31 28.37 -36.27
CA LYS A 429 -3.32 28.75 -37.70
C LYS A 429 -2.23 29.77 -38.03
N ALA A 430 -2.12 30.85 -37.26
CA ALA A 430 -1.07 31.86 -37.44
C ALA A 430 0.33 31.22 -37.36
N TRP A 431 0.56 30.41 -36.32
CA TRP A 431 1.80 29.66 -36.13
C TRP A 431 2.12 28.75 -37.33
N THR A 432 1.13 28.06 -37.93
CA THR A 432 1.38 27.23 -39.14
C THR A 432 1.88 28.04 -40.34
N VAL A 433 1.45 29.28 -40.49
CA VAL A 433 1.84 30.15 -41.61
C VAL A 433 3.24 30.71 -41.36
N GLU A 434 3.49 31.22 -40.16
CA GLU A 434 4.81 31.72 -39.74
C GLU A 434 5.92 30.65 -39.85
N HIS A 435 5.58 29.41 -39.48
CA HIS A 435 6.55 28.30 -39.41
C HIS A 435 6.57 27.45 -40.69
N ALA A 436 5.81 27.80 -41.73
CA ALA A 436 5.65 27.02 -42.95
C ALA A 436 6.96 26.68 -43.70
N GLN A 437 8.01 27.49 -43.50
CA GLN A 437 9.34 27.32 -44.12
C GLN A 437 10.42 26.80 -43.17
N SER A 438 10.12 26.58 -41.89
CA SER A 438 11.13 26.22 -40.87
C SER A 438 11.40 24.72 -40.81
N ASP A 439 12.64 24.36 -40.44
CA ASP A 439 13.16 22.99 -40.37
C ASP A 439 13.63 22.57 -38.96
N ASP A 440 13.43 23.40 -37.91
CA ASP A 440 13.64 22.95 -36.53
C ASP A 440 12.48 22.06 -36.05
N TRP A 441 12.48 20.82 -36.50
CA TRP A 441 11.51 19.79 -36.13
C TRP A 441 11.38 19.60 -34.60
N ARG A 442 12.39 19.97 -33.79
CA ARG A 442 12.33 19.87 -32.33
C ARG A 442 11.58 21.02 -31.68
N SER A 443 11.61 22.24 -32.19
CA SER A 443 10.65 23.27 -31.73
C SER A 443 9.24 22.96 -32.20
N HIS A 444 9.06 22.48 -33.43
CA HIS A 444 7.74 22.16 -33.99
C HIS A 444 7.02 21.08 -33.16
N LEU A 445 7.70 19.96 -32.87
CA LEU A 445 7.14 18.90 -32.03
C LEU A 445 6.80 19.40 -30.61
N ARG A 446 7.62 20.29 -30.03
CA ARG A 446 7.36 20.90 -28.72
C ARG A 446 6.15 21.85 -28.75
N ALA A 447 6.04 22.69 -29.77
CA ALA A 447 4.93 23.61 -29.95
C ALA A 447 3.60 22.84 -30.13
N LEU A 448 3.57 21.84 -31.02
CA LEU A 448 2.39 20.96 -31.22
C LEU A 448 1.96 20.27 -29.92
N HIS A 449 2.89 19.80 -29.09
CA HIS A 449 2.57 19.25 -27.78
C HIS A 449 2.01 20.31 -26.82
N GLN A 450 2.62 21.49 -26.72
CA GLN A 450 2.13 22.60 -25.89
C GLN A 450 0.74 23.09 -26.31
N PHE A 451 0.47 23.16 -27.61
CA PHE A 451 -0.86 23.45 -28.16
C PHE A 451 -1.88 22.37 -27.76
N ALA A 452 -1.52 21.08 -27.85
CA ALA A 452 -2.36 19.98 -27.41
C ALA A 452 -2.60 19.95 -25.89
N ASP A 453 -1.60 20.36 -25.08
CA ASP A 453 -1.73 20.53 -23.63
C ASP A 453 -2.68 21.69 -23.29
N ARG A 454 -2.48 22.86 -23.92
CA ARG A 454 -3.38 24.03 -23.77
C ARG A 454 -4.82 23.71 -24.21
N TRP A 455 -5.00 22.91 -25.26
CA TRP A 455 -6.33 22.44 -25.68
C TRP A 455 -6.98 21.48 -24.67
N ARG A 456 -6.21 20.63 -24.01
CA ARG A 456 -6.71 19.75 -22.93
C ARG A 456 -7.01 20.52 -21.64
N ASN A 457 -6.26 21.59 -21.37
CA ASN A 457 -6.37 22.39 -20.15
C ASN A 457 -7.35 23.57 -20.26
N ALA A 458 -7.74 23.99 -21.47
CA ALA A 458 -8.85 24.90 -21.67
C ALA A 458 -10.15 24.29 -21.10
N GLY A 459 -11.00 25.11 -20.48
CA GLY A 459 -12.08 24.60 -19.63
C GLY A 459 -13.22 23.83 -20.32
N HIS A 460 -14.16 23.39 -19.50
CA HIS A 460 -15.28 22.52 -19.88
C HIS A 460 -16.35 23.26 -20.71
N LEU A 461 -16.99 22.54 -21.63
CA LEU A 461 -18.03 23.00 -22.56
C LEU A 461 -19.14 21.93 -22.70
N SER A 462 -20.29 22.29 -23.27
CA SER A 462 -21.32 21.30 -23.63
C SER A 462 -20.81 20.34 -24.71
N GLU A 463 -21.15 19.05 -24.62
CA GLU A 463 -20.57 18.00 -25.49
C GLU A 463 -20.71 18.33 -26.98
N LYS A 464 -21.88 18.80 -27.42
CA LYS A 464 -22.11 19.19 -28.82
C LYS A 464 -21.10 20.25 -29.29
N ALA A 465 -20.97 21.36 -28.56
CA ALA A 465 -20.04 22.43 -28.89
C ALA A 465 -18.57 21.98 -28.79
N PHE A 466 -18.25 21.11 -27.82
CA PHE A 466 -16.92 20.51 -27.72
C PHE A 466 -16.62 19.61 -28.92
N GLY A 467 -17.57 18.78 -29.38
CA GLY A 467 -17.41 17.89 -30.52
C GLY A 467 -17.21 18.64 -31.84
N GLU A 468 -18.01 19.68 -32.08
CA GLU A 468 -17.86 20.60 -33.22
C GLU A 468 -16.47 21.24 -33.23
N MET A 469 -16.04 21.83 -32.10
CA MET A 469 -14.73 22.46 -31.98
C MET A 469 -13.56 21.45 -31.97
N GLN A 470 -13.76 20.22 -31.47
CA GLN A 470 -12.75 19.15 -31.51
C GLN A 470 -12.50 18.68 -32.96
N SER A 471 -13.53 18.70 -33.81
CA SER A 471 -13.37 18.41 -35.25
C SER A 471 -12.50 19.48 -35.92
N GLN A 472 -12.81 20.76 -35.69
CA GLN A 472 -12.02 21.89 -36.19
C GLN A 472 -10.56 21.86 -35.68
N TRP A 473 -10.37 21.62 -34.38
CA TRP A 473 -9.05 21.47 -33.75
C TRP A 473 -8.22 20.35 -34.38
N LYS A 474 -8.81 19.17 -34.61
CA LYS A 474 -8.14 18.04 -35.27
C LYS A 474 -7.68 18.39 -36.68
N ALA A 475 -8.50 19.11 -37.45
CA ALA A 475 -8.13 19.55 -38.80
C ALA A 475 -6.97 20.55 -38.77
N ILE A 476 -7.03 21.55 -37.87
CA ILE A 476 -6.00 22.59 -37.70
C ILE A 476 -4.67 21.98 -37.23
N ILE A 477 -4.67 21.13 -36.20
CA ILE A 477 -3.45 20.45 -35.72
C ILE A 477 -2.88 19.48 -36.77
N LYS A 478 -3.72 18.80 -37.56
CA LYS A 478 -3.23 17.96 -38.66
C LYS A 478 -2.53 18.80 -39.74
N ALA A 479 -3.09 19.96 -40.09
CA ALA A 479 -2.43 20.89 -41.02
C ALA A 479 -1.08 21.39 -40.44
N ALA A 480 -1.04 21.69 -39.15
CA ALA A 480 0.18 22.09 -38.43
C ALA A 480 1.25 20.99 -38.36
N ALA A 481 0.84 19.73 -38.25
CA ALA A 481 1.73 18.58 -38.18
C ALA A 481 2.22 18.11 -39.56
N ALA A 482 1.51 18.40 -40.66
CA ALA A 482 1.74 17.77 -41.97
C ALA A 482 3.18 17.88 -42.50
N ARG A 483 3.85 19.04 -42.36
CA ARG A 483 5.26 19.23 -42.77
C ARG A 483 6.21 18.34 -41.93
N LEU A 484 5.96 18.24 -40.62
CA LEU A 484 6.71 17.40 -39.69
C LEU A 484 6.47 15.90 -39.96
N GLU A 485 5.21 15.48 -40.16
CA GLU A 485 4.86 14.09 -40.49
C GLU A 485 5.53 13.64 -41.80
N ALA A 486 5.58 14.52 -42.82
CA ALA A 486 6.28 14.25 -44.06
C ALA A 486 7.81 14.13 -43.86
N ALA A 487 8.43 15.03 -43.10
CA ALA A 487 9.86 14.95 -42.77
C ALA A 487 10.22 13.70 -41.94
N GLN A 488 9.35 13.30 -41.01
CA GLN A 488 9.49 12.05 -40.25
C GLN A 488 9.40 10.82 -41.15
N LYS A 489 8.43 10.77 -42.08
CA LYS A 489 8.33 9.68 -43.06
C LYS A 489 9.59 9.58 -43.93
N ALA A 490 10.08 10.70 -44.46
CA ALA A 490 11.31 10.74 -45.24
C ALA A 490 12.55 10.30 -44.44
N SER A 491 12.68 10.67 -43.17
CA SER A 491 13.80 10.16 -42.33
C SER A 491 13.67 8.67 -42.01
N ILE A 492 12.45 8.12 -41.87
CA ILE A 492 12.25 6.66 -41.76
C ILE A 492 12.73 5.95 -43.03
N GLU A 493 12.36 6.47 -44.20
CA GLU A 493 12.78 5.93 -45.51
C GLU A 493 14.32 6.00 -45.67
N ARG A 494 14.96 7.12 -45.31
CA ARG A 494 16.43 7.25 -45.30
C ARG A 494 17.11 6.30 -44.29
N ARG A 495 16.54 6.11 -43.09
CA ARG A 495 17.03 5.13 -42.11
C ARG A 495 16.85 3.69 -42.59
N GLN A 496 15.81 3.39 -43.37
CA GLN A 496 15.64 2.08 -44.02
C GLN A 496 16.70 1.83 -45.10
N ALA A 497 17.11 2.84 -45.87
CA ALA A 497 18.25 2.73 -46.79
C ALA A 497 19.58 2.49 -46.03
N LEU A 498 19.81 3.17 -44.89
CA LEU A 498 20.98 2.89 -44.04
C LEU A 498 20.94 1.48 -43.43
N ILE A 499 19.76 0.88 -43.21
CA ILE A 499 19.59 -0.52 -42.79
C ILE A 499 19.98 -1.49 -43.92
N THR A 500 19.66 -1.20 -45.18
CA THR A 500 20.11 -2.06 -46.31
C THR A 500 21.62 -1.96 -46.51
N GLU A 501 22.20 -0.75 -46.46
CA GLU A 501 23.67 -0.58 -46.47
C GLU A 501 24.35 -1.31 -45.29
N ALA A 502 23.73 -1.33 -44.11
CA ALA A 502 24.26 -2.07 -42.94
C ALA A 502 24.29 -3.59 -43.15
N ARG A 503 23.30 -4.14 -43.86
CA ARG A 503 23.25 -5.58 -44.20
C ARG A 503 24.32 -5.96 -45.21
N GLU A 504 24.47 -5.16 -46.27
CA GLU A 504 25.51 -5.35 -47.28
C GLU A 504 26.92 -5.30 -46.65
N LEU A 505 27.17 -4.32 -45.77
CA LEU A 505 28.45 -4.20 -45.06
C LEU A 505 28.68 -5.26 -43.97
N GLY A 506 27.63 -5.91 -43.45
CA GLY A 506 27.73 -7.03 -42.50
C GLY A 506 27.88 -8.41 -43.15
N ALA A 507 27.46 -8.55 -44.42
CA ALA A 507 27.73 -9.72 -45.25
C ALA A 507 29.14 -9.70 -45.84
N ALA A 508 29.67 -8.52 -46.15
CA ALA A 508 31.03 -8.32 -46.66
C ALA A 508 32.12 -8.46 -45.57
N ALA A 509 33.39 -8.48 -46.00
CA ALA A 509 34.54 -8.45 -45.09
C ALA A 509 34.54 -7.17 -44.22
N LEU A 510 34.74 -7.34 -42.91
CA LEU A 510 34.52 -6.30 -41.89
C LEU A 510 35.43 -5.05 -42.04
N ARG A 511 34.96 -4.03 -42.77
CA ARG A 511 35.61 -2.72 -42.93
C ARG A 511 35.19 -1.72 -41.85
N VAL A 512 35.99 -1.61 -40.79
CA VAL A 512 35.69 -0.78 -39.60
C VAL A 512 35.34 0.68 -39.95
N ASP A 513 36.05 1.32 -40.89
CA ASP A 513 35.84 2.74 -41.18
C ASP A 513 34.59 3.02 -42.03
N ALA A 514 34.17 2.05 -42.86
CA ALA A 514 32.87 2.11 -43.54
C ALA A 514 31.72 2.02 -42.52
N ILE A 515 31.88 1.17 -41.48
CA ILE A 515 30.91 1.05 -40.38
C ILE A 515 30.84 2.35 -39.57
N LYS A 516 31.98 2.98 -39.25
CA LYS A 516 32.01 4.32 -38.62
C LYS A 516 31.28 5.37 -39.46
N ALA A 517 31.54 5.42 -40.76
CA ALA A 517 30.89 6.37 -41.68
C ALA A 517 29.38 6.15 -41.77
N LEU A 518 28.92 4.89 -41.74
CA LEU A 518 27.50 4.55 -41.69
C LEU A 518 26.85 4.94 -40.35
N GLN A 519 27.53 4.69 -39.22
CA GLN A 519 27.08 5.11 -37.89
C GLN A 519 27.00 6.64 -37.74
N LEU A 520 27.94 7.39 -38.34
CA LEU A 520 27.88 8.85 -38.39
C LEU A 520 26.69 9.36 -39.23
N ARG A 521 26.43 8.76 -40.40
CA ARG A 521 25.24 9.08 -41.21
C ARG A 521 23.94 8.78 -40.46
N TRP A 522 23.87 7.65 -39.77
CA TRP A 522 22.75 7.31 -38.88
C TRP A 522 22.57 8.35 -37.77
N GLN A 523 23.66 8.74 -37.10
CA GLN A 523 23.63 9.74 -36.05
C GLN A 523 23.15 11.11 -36.57
N SER A 524 23.57 11.54 -37.77
CA SER A 524 23.06 12.78 -38.36
C SER A 524 21.57 12.71 -38.70
N GLU A 525 21.04 11.59 -39.20
CA GLU A 525 19.60 11.41 -39.43
C GLU A 525 18.79 11.42 -38.13
N ALA A 526 19.27 10.73 -37.09
CA ALA A 526 18.68 10.72 -35.75
C ALA A 526 18.74 12.10 -35.07
N GLN A 527 19.80 12.87 -35.34
CA GLN A 527 19.94 14.23 -34.82
C GLN A 527 19.15 15.25 -35.63
N ALA A 528 18.92 15.06 -36.93
CA ALA A 528 18.12 15.99 -37.74
C ALA A 528 16.61 15.89 -37.43
N VAL A 529 16.02 14.69 -37.55
CA VAL A 529 14.56 14.51 -37.46
C VAL A 529 14.17 13.69 -36.23
N PRO A 530 13.40 14.26 -35.27
CA PRO A 530 12.92 13.52 -34.11
C PRO A 530 11.79 12.56 -34.51
N LEU A 531 11.94 11.27 -34.18
CA LEU A 531 10.91 10.23 -34.33
C LEU A 531 10.33 9.82 -32.96
N ASP A 532 9.26 9.01 -32.95
CA ASP A 532 8.84 8.35 -31.72
C ASP A 532 9.92 7.36 -31.25
N ARG A 533 10.19 7.33 -29.94
CA ARG A 533 11.21 6.51 -29.31
C ARG A 533 11.07 5.02 -29.63
N LYS A 534 9.85 4.47 -29.74
CA LYS A 534 9.67 3.04 -30.07
C LYS A 534 9.98 2.77 -31.54
N THR A 535 9.65 3.69 -32.44
CA THR A 535 10.01 3.57 -33.87
C THR A 535 11.52 3.67 -34.06
N GLU A 536 12.18 4.62 -33.39
CA GLU A 536 13.63 4.79 -33.43
C GLU A 536 14.39 3.60 -32.82
N GLN A 537 13.92 3.06 -31.68
CA GLN A 537 14.52 1.87 -31.08
C GLN A 537 14.47 0.65 -32.01
N LYS A 538 13.31 0.37 -32.62
CA LYS A 538 13.17 -0.73 -33.60
C LYS A 538 14.07 -0.54 -34.81
N LEU A 539 14.12 0.67 -35.37
CA LEU A 539 14.98 0.98 -36.51
C LEU A 539 16.46 0.83 -36.15
N TRP A 540 16.88 1.26 -34.96
CA TRP A 540 18.25 1.09 -34.47
C TRP A 540 18.63 -0.38 -34.20
N GLU A 541 17.73 -1.18 -33.62
CA GLU A 541 17.92 -2.61 -33.40
C GLU A 541 18.14 -3.35 -34.73
N VAL A 542 17.31 -3.07 -35.75
CA VAL A 542 17.41 -3.68 -37.08
C VAL A 542 18.64 -3.16 -37.87
N PHE A 543 19.06 -1.91 -37.65
CA PHE A 543 20.31 -1.36 -38.21
C PHE A 543 21.55 -2.01 -37.59
N ARG A 544 21.54 -2.22 -36.27
CA ARG A 544 22.69 -2.70 -35.52
C ARG A 544 22.89 -4.21 -35.67
N ALA A 545 21.82 -5.00 -35.76
CA ALA A 545 21.87 -6.47 -35.86
C ALA A 545 22.91 -7.03 -36.86
N PRO A 546 22.92 -6.65 -38.17
CA PRO A 546 23.89 -7.19 -39.13
C PRO A 546 25.34 -6.77 -38.85
N LEU A 547 25.54 -5.63 -38.18
CA LEU A 547 26.87 -5.14 -37.79
C LEU A 547 27.39 -5.93 -36.57
N ASP A 548 26.56 -6.08 -35.53
CA ASP A 548 26.89 -6.89 -34.36
C ASP A 548 27.18 -8.35 -34.75
N GLU A 549 26.43 -8.93 -35.69
CA GLU A 549 26.67 -10.29 -36.21
C GLU A 549 28.03 -10.40 -36.91
N ALA A 550 28.39 -9.44 -37.77
CA ALA A 550 29.70 -9.42 -38.44
C ALA A 550 30.87 -9.28 -37.45
N PHE A 551 30.70 -8.52 -36.36
CA PHE A 551 31.66 -8.46 -35.26
C PHE A 551 31.71 -9.77 -34.46
N GLN A 552 30.57 -10.43 -34.22
CA GLN A 552 30.51 -11.73 -33.53
C GLN A 552 31.19 -12.83 -34.33
N ARG A 553 30.99 -12.88 -35.66
CA ARG A 553 31.64 -13.84 -36.58
C ARG A 553 33.17 -13.76 -36.47
N LYS A 554 33.71 -12.55 -36.59
CA LYS A 554 35.15 -12.27 -36.41
C LYS A 554 35.66 -12.49 -34.98
N GLY A 555 34.79 -12.32 -33.99
CA GLY A 555 35.05 -12.67 -32.60
C GLY A 555 35.16 -14.18 -32.38
N ALA A 556 34.27 -14.96 -33.00
CA ALA A 556 34.26 -16.42 -32.94
C ALA A 556 35.47 -17.02 -33.68
N GLU A 557 35.81 -16.53 -34.88
CA GLU A 557 37.05 -16.88 -35.60
C GLU A 557 38.29 -16.71 -34.71
N ARG A 558 38.42 -15.55 -34.07
CA ARG A 558 39.53 -15.26 -33.14
C ARG A 558 39.48 -16.12 -31.89
N GLN A 559 38.30 -16.40 -31.34
CA GLN A 559 38.16 -17.23 -30.15
C GLN A 559 38.50 -18.70 -30.46
N GLN A 560 38.08 -19.22 -31.61
CA GLN A 560 38.42 -20.58 -32.08
C GLN A 560 39.94 -20.77 -32.18
N ALA A 561 40.66 -19.77 -32.73
CA ALA A 561 42.12 -19.73 -32.79
C ALA A 561 42.82 -19.65 -31.40
N VAL A 562 42.07 -19.34 -30.32
CA VAL A 562 42.58 -19.30 -28.93
C VAL A 562 42.12 -20.52 -28.11
N THR A 563 40.96 -21.10 -28.42
CA THR A 563 40.43 -22.28 -27.72
C THR A 563 41.04 -23.61 -28.16
N GLN A 564 41.86 -23.60 -29.22
CA GLN A 564 42.84 -24.67 -29.47
C GLN A 564 43.98 -24.60 -28.44
N LEU A 565 43.63 -24.80 -27.16
CA LEU A 565 44.57 -24.90 -26.04
C LEU A 565 45.61 -25.97 -26.36
N SER A 566 46.89 -25.59 -26.29
CA SER A 566 47.96 -26.45 -26.75
C SER A 566 48.06 -27.72 -25.90
N ALA A 567 48.47 -28.85 -26.50
CA ALA A 567 48.65 -30.11 -25.76
C ALA A 567 49.67 -29.95 -24.61
N ARG A 568 50.61 -29.02 -24.76
CA ARG A 568 51.59 -28.52 -23.78
C ARG A 568 50.93 -28.00 -22.51
N ASP A 569 49.87 -27.20 -22.63
CA ASP A 569 49.18 -26.62 -21.47
C ASP A 569 48.51 -27.69 -20.60
N ARG A 570 47.94 -28.72 -21.22
CA ARG A 570 47.34 -29.86 -20.51
C ARG A 570 48.42 -30.70 -19.82
N ALA A 571 49.49 -31.06 -20.55
CA ALA A 571 50.60 -31.85 -20.00
C ALA A 571 51.26 -31.20 -18.77
N VAL A 572 51.48 -29.88 -18.80
CA VAL A 572 52.04 -29.15 -17.64
C VAL A 572 51.05 -29.06 -16.48
N ILE A 573 49.76 -28.89 -16.73
CA ILE A 573 48.73 -28.94 -15.67
C ILE A 573 48.71 -30.32 -15.00
N ASP A 574 48.71 -31.40 -15.76
CA ASP A 574 48.63 -32.75 -15.18
C ASP A 574 49.93 -33.16 -14.47
N ALA A 575 51.10 -32.75 -14.97
CA ALA A 575 52.36 -32.89 -14.25
C ALA A 575 52.41 -32.07 -12.95
N SER A 576 51.82 -30.87 -12.92
CA SER A 576 51.76 -30.05 -11.70
C SER A 576 50.87 -30.68 -10.60
N LYS A 577 49.79 -31.37 -10.98
CA LYS A 577 48.97 -32.18 -10.06
C LYS A 577 49.77 -33.35 -9.48
N ALA A 578 50.59 -34.01 -10.29
CA ALA A 578 51.44 -35.12 -9.83
C ALA A 578 52.52 -34.65 -8.82
N LEU A 579 53.04 -33.42 -8.98
CA LEU A 579 53.91 -32.81 -7.99
C LEU A 579 53.16 -32.48 -6.67
N ASP A 580 51.91 -32.02 -6.76
CA ASP A 580 51.07 -31.80 -5.58
C ASP A 580 50.72 -33.11 -4.83
N THR A 581 50.49 -34.22 -5.53
CA THR A 581 50.28 -35.52 -4.86
C THR A 581 51.57 -36.06 -4.23
N ALA A 582 52.73 -35.87 -4.87
CA ALA A 582 54.02 -36.21 -4.26
C ALA A 582 54.31 -35.37 -2.99
N ASN A 583 53.95 -34.08 -2.99
CA ASN A 583 54.02 -33.22 -1.80
C ASN A 583 53.15 -33.71 -0.63
N ALA A 584 52.02 -34.37 -0.91
CA ALA A 584 51.16 -34.92 0.14
C ALA A 584 51.72 -36.20 0.80
N SER A 585 52.60 -36.94 0.12
CA SER A 585 53.22 -38.17 0.66
C SER A 585 54.25 -37.92 1.78
N GLY A 586 54.85 -36.72 1.81
CA GLY A 586 55.93 -36.37 2.74
C GLY A 586 57.29 -37.02 2.44
N ASP A 587 57.40 -37.86 1.40
CA ASP A 587 58.67 -38.48 1.02
C ASP A 587 59.51 -37.54 0.14
N ALA A 588 60.67 -37.13 0.67
CA ALA A 588 61.62 -36.28 -0.04
C ALA A 588 62.16 -36.89 -1.34
N ALA A 589 62.18 -38.22 -1.50
CA ALA A 589 62.53 -38.87 -2.74
C ALA A 589 61.43 -38.73 -3.81
N GLN A 590 60.17 -39.00 -3.44
CA GLN A 590 59.01 -38.84 -4.33
C GLN A 590 58.83 -37.39 -4.79
N ILE A 591 58.97 -36.42 -3.88
CA ILE A 591 58.88 -34.99 -4.22
C ILE A 591 59.92 -34.63 -5.28
N ARG A 592 61.19 -35.05 -5.11
CA ARG A 592 62.25 -34.81 -6.11
C ARG A 592 61.98 -35.51 -7.44
N ALA A 593 61.45 -36.73 -7.43
CA ALA A 593 61.09 -37.45 -8.66
C ALA A 593 59.97 -36.72 -9.44
N ALA A 594 58.94 -36.22 -8.73
CA ALA A 594 57.85 -35.48 -9.35
C ALA A 594 58.27 -34.09 -9.87
N MET A 595 59.24 -33.43 -9.22
CA MET A 595 59.86 -32.20 -9.76
C MET A 595 60.57 -32.47 -11.09
N VAL A 596 61.31 -33.58 -11.20
CA VAL A 596 61.94 -34.01 -12.47
C VAL A 596 60.89 -34.35 -13.54
N ALA A 597 59.77 -34.96 -13.16
CA ALA A 597 58.67 -35.23 -14.10
C ALA A 597 57.99 -33.95 -14.61
N LEU A 598 57.83 -32.91 -13.77
CA LEU A 598 57.33 -31.60 -14.19
C LEU A 598 58.32 -30.89 -15.12
N ASP A 599 59.62 -30.94 -14.81
CA ASP A 599 60.68 -30.43 -15.70
C ASP A 599 60.72 -31.19 -17.03
N ALA A 600 60.47 -32.50 -17.04
CA ALA A 600 60.34 -33.28 -18.26
C ALA A 600 59.10 -32.89 -19.08
N ALA A 601 57.95 -32.62 -18.45
CA ALA A 601 56.75 -32.12 -19.14
C ALA A 601 56.96 -30.73 -19.76
N LEU A 602 57.82 -29.90 -19.17
CA LEU A 602 58.18 -28.57 -19.69
C LEU A 602 59.16 -28.63 -20.89
N ARG A 603 60.04 -29.65 -20.94
CA ARG A 603 61.08 -29.83 -21.96
C ARG A 603 60.66 -30.74 -23.12
N GLY A 604 60.01 -31.88 -22.84
CA GLY A 604 59.79 -32.98 -23.79
C GLY A 604 58.90 -32.65 -25.00
N GLN A 605 58.21 -31.51 -25.01
CA GLN A 605 57.50 -31.02 -26.20
C GLN A 605 58.29 -29.99 -27.04
N ALA A 606 59.43 -29.50 -26.56
CA ALA A 606 60.42 -28.85 -27.44
C ALA A 606 61.15 -29.93 -28.26
N GLU A 607 61.57 -31.02 -27.61
CA GLU A 607 62.24 -32.16 -28.26
C GLU A 607 61.31 -32.87 -29.27
N ALA A 608 60.01 -33.04 -28.95
CA ALA A 608 59.04 -33.58 -29.91
C ALA A 608 58.81 -32.66 -31.13
N ALA A 609 58.83 -31.33 -30.93
CA ALA A 609 58.72 -30.37 -32.03
C ALA A 609 59.98 -30.35 -32.91
N GLU A 610 61.18 -30.42 -32.31
CA GLU A 610 62.42 -30.60 -33.06
C GLU A 610 62.47 -31.94 -33.81
N ALA A 611 61.94 -33.02 -33.23
CA ALA A 611 61.87 -34.32 -33.89
C ALA A 611 60.95 -34.26 -35.12
N GLN A 612 59.79 -33.61 -35.03
CA GLN A 612 58.92 -33.39 -36.19
C GLN A 612 59.54 -32.44 -37.23
N ALA A 613 60.30 -31.42 -36.81
CA ALA A 613 61.04 -30.54 -37.73
C ALA A 613 62.22 -31.24 -38.44
N LYS A 614 62.81 -32.27 -37.83
CA LYS A 614 63.90 -33.10 -38.41
C LYS A 614 63.38 -34.31 -39.21
N ALA A 615 62.10 -34.65 -39.11
CA ALA A 615 61.46 -35.79 -39.78
C ALA A 615 60.61 -35.37 -41.00
N ALA A 616 61.12 -34.43 -41.81
CA ALA A 616 60.47 -33.97 -43.05
C ALA A 616 61.29 -34.38 -44.28
N PRO A 617 60.91 -35.43 -45.04
CA PRO A 617 61.52 -35.72 -46.33
C PRO A 617 61.06 -34.71 -47.38
N MET A 618 62.00 -34.17 -48.16
CA MET A 618 61.69 -33.40 -49.38
C MET A 618 61.37 -34.36 -50.55
N PRO A 619 60.65 -33.88 -51.59
CA PRO A 619 59.85 -34.76 -52.44
C PRO A 619 60.62 -35.40 -53.60
N THR A 620 60.06 -36.52 -54.09
CA THR A 620 60.36 -37.09 -55.41
C THR A 620 59.03 -37.34 -56.14
N GLU A 621 59.07 -37.35 -57.47
CA GLU A 621 57.90 -37.21 -58.35
C GLU A 621 57.12 -38.52 -58.58
N ALA A 622 55.97 -38.39 -59.27
CA ALA A 622 55.04 -39.46 -59.56
C ALA A 622 55.55 -40.48 -60.58
N ILE A 623 54.92 -41.66 -60.61
CA ILE A 623 54.20 -42.20 -61.79
C ILE A 623 53.33 -43.41 -61.35
N ALA A 624 52.29 -43.71 -62.11
CA ALA A 624 51.26 -44.70 -61.79
C ALA A 624 51.66 -46.16 -62.08
N ALA A 625 51.02 -47.10 -61.37
CA ALA A 625 50.41 -48.31 -61.94
C ALA A 625 49.56 -49.09 -60.91
N GLU A 626 48.32 -49.42 -61.27
CA GLU A 626 47.61 -50.64 -60.81
C GLU A 626 48.08 -51.85 -61.69
N PRO A 627 47.72 -53.14 -61.44
CA PRO A 627 46.68 -53.66 -60.53
C PRO A 627 47.05 -54.97 -59.77
N ALA A 628 46.01 -55.62 -59.24
CA ALA A 628 45.81 -57.09 -59.14
C ALA A 628 45.98 -57.85 -57.80
N VAL A 629 44.84 -58.00 -57.10
CA VAL A 629 44.22 -59.28 -56.66
C VAL A 629 45.12 -60.43 -56.15
N THR A 630 44.91 -60.86 -54.90
CA THR A 630 44.61 -62.27 -54.53
C THR A 630 44.05 -62.40 -53.10
N GLU A 631 43.34 -63.49 -52.82
CA GLU A 631 42.55 -63.73 -51.59
C GLU A 631 43.20 -64.73 -50.61
N ALA A 632 42.96 -64.54 -49.30
CA ALA A 632 42.70 -65.56 -48.27
C ALA A 632 42.50 -64.85 -46.90
N ALA A 633 41.30 -64.79 -46.30
CA ALA A 633 40.74 -65.81 -45.40
C ALA A 633 41.71 -66.25 -44.28
N ALA A 634 41.42 -66.23 -42.97
CA ALA A 634 40.31 -65.85 -42.08
C ALA A 634 40.92 -65.96 -40.62
N THR A 635 40.28 -65.79 -39.46
CA THR A 635 38.87 -65.72 -39.02
C THR A 635 38.79 -64.91 -37.71
N GLU A 636 37.68 -64.17 -37.50
CA GLU A 636 37.07 -63.88 -36.17
C GLU A 636 37.88 -63.09 -35.09
N THR A 637 37.29 -62.47 -34.05
CA THR A 637 35.87 -62.42 -33.59
C THR A 637 35.47 -61.02 -33.06
N THR A 638 34.20 -60.65 -33.23
CA THR A 638 33.39 -59.67 -32.43
C THR A 638 33.89 -58.24 -32.15
N SER A 639 33.18 -57.29 -32.79
CA SER A 639 32.27 -56.29 -32.15
C SER A 639 32.80 -55.19 -31.20
N ALA A 640 32.32 -53.94 -31.27
CA ALA A 640 31.47 -53.28 -32.28
C ALA A 640 31.56 -51.75 -32.11
N THR A 641 31.15 -50.99 -33.15
CA THR A 641 31.12 -49.52 -33.15
C THR A 641 29.86 -48.99 -33.86
N ALA A 642 29.38 -47.82 -33.45
CA ALA A 642 28.51 -46.93 -34.25
C ALA A 642 29.37 -46.22 -35.35
N PRO A 643 28.86 -45.33 -36.26
CA PRO A 643 27.60 -44.57 -36.21
C PRO A 643 26.91 -44.26 -37.58
N GLU A 644 25.92 -43.34 -37.56
CA GLU A 644 25.55 -42.25 -38.51
C GLU A 644 25.58 -42.38 -40.07
N GLY A 645 24.64 -41.64 -40.73
CA GLY A 645 24.59 -41.32 -42.18
C GLY A 645 23.54 -42.13 -42.97
N ASP A 646 22.49 -41.62 -43.63
CA ASP A 646 22.29 -40.42 -44.48
C ASP A 646 23.12 -40.51 -45.79
N VAL A 647 22.63 -40.39 -47.04
CA VAL A 647 21.47 -39.74 -47.72
C VAL A 647 20.90 -40.68 -48.84
N VAL A 648 19.95 -40.43 -49.79
CA VAL A 648 19.18 -39.27 -50.36
C VAL A 648 17.85 -39.77 -51.04
N ALA A 649 16.97 -38.85 -51.49
CA ALA A 649 16.11 -38.91 -52.71
C ALA A 649 14.89 -39.89 -52.79
N GLU A 650 13.82 -39.66 -53.59
CA GLU A 650 13.15 -38.45 -54.14
C GLU A 650 11.74 -38.85 -54.73
N VAL A 651 10.91 -37.87 -55.11
CA VAL A 651 9.73 -37.87 -56.02
C VAL A 651 8.46 -38.74 -55.77
N ASP A 652 7.37 -38.01 -55.50
CA ASP A 652 6.09 -37.92 -56.27
C ASP A 652 4.90 -38.93 -56.16
N ALA A 653 3.73 -38.32 -56.36
CA ALA A 653 2.51 -38.77 -57.05
C ALA A 653 1.53 -39.85 -56.51
N ALA A 654 0.27 -39.60 -56.91
CA ALA A 654 -0.83 -40.54 -57.24
C ALA A 654 -1.75 -41.14 -56.16
N ALA A 655 -3.05 -41.09 -56.49
CA ALA A 655 -4.18 -41.93 -56.08
C ALA A 655 -4.68 -42.66 -57.38
N PRO A 656 -5.79 -43.44 -57.45
CA PRO A 656 -6.91 -43.67 -56.50
C PRO A 656 -7.35 -45.16 -56.40
N GLU A 657 -8.66 -45.45 -56.50
CA GLU A 657 -9.37 -46.76 -56.54
C GLU A 657 -9.44 -47.57 -55.21
N GLU A 658 -10.56 -48.21 -54.83
CA GLU A 658 -11.99 -48.05 -55.23
C GLU A 658 -12.95 -48.44 -54.05
N ALA A 659 -14.27 -48.52 -54.29
CA ALA A 659 -15.35 -48.60 -53.27
C ALA A 659 -15.73 -50.06 -52.86
N PRO A 660 -16.66 -50.37 -51.90
CA PRO A 660 -18.05 -49.87 -51.86
C PRO A 660 -18.67 -49.51 -50.47
N GLU A 661 -19.96 -49.17 -50.54
CA GLU A 661 -20.93 -48.58 -49.58
C GLU A 661 -21.50 -49.53 -48.48
N PRO A 662 -22.35 -49.09 -47.49
CA PRO A 662 -23.28 -47.93 -47.53
C PRO A 662 -23.37 -46.97 -46.31
N ALA A 663 -24.12 -45.87 -46.54
CA ALA A 663 -24.36 -44.70 -45.67
C ALA A 663 -25.78 -44.76 -45.00
N PRO A 664 -26.46 -43.68 -44.53
CA PRO A 664 -26.14 -42.23 -44.37
C PRO A 664 -25.93 -41.85 -42.87
N VAL A 665 -26.07 -40.64 -42.29
CA VAL A 665 -26.64 -39.29 -42.56
C VAL A 665 -25.84 -38.28 -41.68
N VAL A 666 -25.85 -36.92 -41.72
CA VAL A 666 -26.61 -35.82 -42.36
C VAL A 666 -25.63 -34.69 -42.77
N THR A 667 -26.07 -33.64 -43.47
CA THR A 667 -25.24 -32.50 -43.94
C THR A 667 -25.70 -31.10 -43.41
N PRO A 668 -25.59 -29.94 -44.12
CA PRO A 668 -24.72 -28.78 -43.77
C PRO A 668 -25.56 -27.48 -43.44
N PRO A 669 -25.13 -26.19 -43.57
CA PRO A 669 -23.88 -25.57 -44.04
C PRO A 669 -23.36 -24.28 -43.29
N LYS A 670 -22.46 -23.55 -43.97
CA LYS A 670 -21.72 -22.27 -43.69
C LYS A 670 -22.41 -21.07 -44.47
N PRO A 671 -21.87 -19.82 -44.66
CA PRO A 671 -20.78 -19.01 -44.01
C PRO A 671 -21.04 -17.44 -43.88
N VAL A 672 -19.98 -16.65 -43.57
CA VAL A 672 -19.70 -15.18 -43.86
C VAL A 672 -20.20 -14.07 -42.88
N LYS A 673 -19.50 -12.89 -42.89
CA LYS A 673 -19.60 -11.66 -42.04
C LYS A 673 -20.27 -10.48 -42.79
N PRO A 674 -20.74 -9.38 -42.14
CA PRO A 674 -19.91 -8.13 -42.05
C PRO A 674 -20.22 -7.07 -40.94
N VAL A 675 -19.24 -6.16 -40.69
CA VAL A 675 -19.29 -4.68 -40.42
C VAL A 675 -20.04 -4.02 -39.21
N VAL A 676 -19.26 -3.28 -38.40
CA VAL A 676 -19.42 -1.98 -37.67
C VAL A 676 -20.80 -1.38 -37.30
N ALA A 677 -20.94 -0.98 -36.02
CA ALA A 677 -21.76 0.15 -35.53
C ALA A 677 -21.14 0.79 -34.24
N VAL A 678 -21.58 2.00 -33.82
CA VAL A 678 -20.94 2.80 -32.73
C VAL A 678 -21.96 3.64 -31.91
N ARG A 679 -21.75 3.72 -30.58
CA ARG A 679 -22.38 4.61 -29.55
C ARG A 679 -23.86 4.37 -29.16
N GLY A 680 -24.21 4.80 -27.93
CA GLY A 680 -25.52 4.64 -27.26
C GLY A 680 -25.39 3.83 -25.95
N ASP A 681 -24.96 4.32 -24.78
CA ASP A 681 -25.34 5.46 -23.92
C ASP A 681 -26.06 4.97 -22.62
N ASP A 682 -26.26 5.84 -21.63
CA ASP A 682 -26.39 5.52 -20.19
C ASP A 682 -27.66 4.69 -19.76
N ARG A 683 -27.44 3.65 -18.91
CA ARG A 683 -28.07 3.47 -17.55
C ARG A 683 -29.47 2.82 -17.40
N PRO A 684 -29.91 2.30 -16.21
CA PRO A 684 -29.22 2.01 -14.93
C PRO A 684 -29.30 0.55 -14.40
N GLY A 685 -28.28 0.15 -13.63
CA GLY A 685 -28.45 -0.29 -12.22
C GLY A 685 -29.05 -1.68 -11.88
N GLN A 686 -28.19 -2.58 -11.38
CA GLN A 686 -28.53 -3.56 -10.34
C GLN A 686 -27.40 -3.65 -9.30
N LYS A 687 -27.74 -4.05 -8.06
CA LYS A 687 -26.78 -4.27 -6.95
C LYS A 687 -26.93 -5.68 -6.40
N LYS A 688 -25.82 -6.44 -6.25
CA LYS A 688 -25.75 -7.51 -5.24
C LYS A 688 -24.31 -7.91 -4.88
N ALA A 689 -24.10 -8.13 -3.58
CA ALA A 689 -23.03 -8.88 -2.91
C ALA A 689 -21.56 -8.70 -3.34
N GLU A 690 -20.71 -8.29 -2.40
CA GLU A 690 -19.25 -8.28 -2.53
C GLU A 690 -18.60 -8.73 -1.21
N ALA A 691 -17.88 -9.86 -1.23
CA ALA A 691 -16.85 -10.33 -0.29
C ALA A 691 -16.53 -11.83 -0.56
N PRO A 692 -15.33 -12.35 -0.21
CA PRO A 692 -14.02 -11.70 -0.31
C PRO A 692 -12.91 -12.64 -0.85
N ALA A 693 -12.07 -12.21 -1.80
CA ALA A 693 -10.75 -12.81 -2.11
C ALA A 693 -9.98 -11.99 -3.16
N GLY A 694 -8.70 -12.34 -3.38
CA GLY A 694 -8.05 -12.21 -4.69
C GLY A 694 -6.99 -11.12 -4.82
N ALA A 695 -5.72 -11.53 -4.93
CA ALA A 695 -4.59 -10.65 -5.19
C ALA A 695 -4.34 -10.40 -6.70
N PHE A 696 -3.41 -9.47 -6.96
CA PHE A 696 -2.75 -9.12 -8.25
C PHE A 696 -3.40 -8.08 -9.19
N GLY A 697 -2.56 -7.12 -9.62
CA GLY A 697 -2.82 -6.08 -10.62
C GLY A 697 -2.67 -4.65 -10.07
N GLY A 698 -1.69 -3.83 -10.49
CA GLY A 698 -0.59 -4.11 -11.43
C GLY A 698 0.39 -2.95 -11.66
N ARG A 699 1.29 -3.19 -12.62
CA ARG A 699 2.22 -2.32 -13.37
C ARG A 699 1.66 -0.95 -13.80
N ASP A 700 2.43 0.07 -14.19
CA ASP A 700 3.89 0.35 -14.36
C ASP A 700 4.09 1.85 -14.05
N GLY A 701 5.26 2.44 -13.79
CA GLY A 701 6.64 1.93 -13.72
C GLY A 701 7.65 3.03 -14.15
N ARG A 702 8.94 2.93 -13.75
CA ARG A 702 10.02 3.69 -14.41
C ARG A 702 11.41 3.03 -14.28
N ARG A 703 12.10 2.95 -15.41
CA ARG A 703 13.55 2.78 -15.60
C ARG A 703 14.33 4.02 -15.10
N ASP A 704 15.63 4.02 -14.80
CA ASP A 704 16.73 3.03 -14.88
C ASP A 704 17.71 3.28 -13.70
N GLY A 705 18.69 2.39 -13.43
CA GLY A 705 19.96 2.80 -12.79
C GLY A 705 20.58 1.86 -11.74
N ARG A 706 21.60 1.08 -12.14
CA ARG A 706 22.59 0.44 -11.24
C ARG A 706 23.85 0.04 -12.05
N PRO A 707 25.07 0.05 -11.47
CA PRO A 707 25.67 1.07 -10.62
C PRO A 707 26.81 1.83 -11.35
N GLY A 708 26.93 3.14 -11.11
CA GLY A 708 28.17 3.88 -11.39
C GLY A 708 29.24 3.60 -10.33
N ASP A 709 30.51 3.75 -10.69
CA ASP A 709 31.62 3.23 -9.88
C ASP A 709 32.02 4.07 -8.66
N ARG A 710 32.80 3.46 -7.75
CA ARG A 710 33.33 4.11 -6.55
C ARG A 710 34.55 4.95 -6.89
N ASN A 711 34.45 6.27 -6.69
CA ASN A 711 35.64 7.10 -6.45
C ASN A 711 35.34 8.20 -5.42
N ALA A 712 35.55 7.86 -4.15
CA ALA A 712 35.51 8.79 -3.03
C ALA A 712 36.85 8.74 -2.30
N ARG A 713 37.58 9.86 -2.31
CA ARG A 713 38.86 10.02 -1.60
C ARG A 713 38.93 11.38 -0.91
N PRO A 714 38.61 11.47 0.39
CA PRO A 714 39.23 12.44 1.30
C PRO A 714 40.75 12.19 1.35
N GLY A 715 41.64 13.18 1.50
CA GLY A 715 41.61 14.23 2.53
C GLY A 715 42.07 13.58 3.84
N ASP A 716 43.31 13.74 4.32
CA ASP A 716 44.10 14.97 4.55
C ASP A 716 45.63 14.59 4.62
N ARG A 717 46.68 15.42 4.82
CA ARG A 717 46.92 16.80 5.31
C ARG A 717 48.22 17.38 4.63
N PRO A 718 48.69 18.63 4.89
CA PRO A 718 49.52 19.39 3.93
C PRO A 718 50.99 19.71 4.31
N GLY A 719 51.75 20.17 3.31
CA GLY A 719 53.02 20.93 3.42
C GLY A 719 53.95 20.68 2.21
N ARG A 720 54.78 21.62 1.72
CA ARG A 720 54.91 23.08 1.94
C ARG A 720 55.83 23.66 0.84
N THR A 721 55.42 24.72 0.13
CA THR A 721 56.24 25.68 -0.67
C THR A 721 57.09 25.18 -1.87
N ALA A 722 57.35 26.13 -2.79
CA ALA A 722 58.34 26.13 -3.88
C ALA A 722 58.10 25.18 -5.08
N ASP A 723 58.41 25.54 -6.33
CA ASP A 723 58.64 26.86 -6.97
C ASP A 723 58.54 26.67 -8.52
N ARG A 724 58.34 27.76 -9.28
CA ARG A 724 58.35 27.87 -10.76
C ARG A 724 57.41 26.96 -11.57
N GLY A 725 56.50 27.60 -12.30
CA GLY A 725 56.44 27.41 -13.75
C GLY A 725 57.10 28.60 -14.46
N PRO A 726 56.95 28.76 -15.78
CA PRO A 726 56.74 27.73 -16.80
C PRO A 726 57.74 27.87 -17.97
N ARG A 727 57.84 26.89 -18.87
CA ARG A 727 58.18 27.20 -20.28
C ARG A 727 57.74 26.15 -21.30
N THR A 728 57.13 26.67 -22.36
CA THR A 728 56.93 26.04 -23.66
C THR A 728 58.27 25.78 -24.36
N GLY A 729 58.37 24.72 -25.17
CA GLY A 729 59.50 24.58 -26.11
C GLY A 729 59.64 23.20 -26.74
N ASP A 730 59.12 23.06 -27.96
CA ASP A 730 59.73 22.35 -29.10
C ASP A 730 60.82 21.28 -28.83
N ARG A 731 60.53 20.03 -29.23
CA ARG A 731 61.24 19.35 -30.33
C ARG A 731 60.54 18.09 -30.80
N GLY A 732 60.61 17.84 -32.10
CA GLY A 732 60.01 16.68 -32.75
C GLY A 732 60.91 15.43 -32.77
N ASP A 733 60.23 14.30 -32.84
CA ASP A 733 60.45 13.23 -33.82
C ASP A 733 61.85 12.56 -33.89
N ARG A 734 62.00 11.48 -33.11
CA ARG A 734 62.57 10.19 -33.52
C ARG A 734 62.52 9.19 -32.35
N PHE A 735 61.89 8.03 -32.56
CA PHE A 735 62.51 6.71 -32.41
C PHE A 735 61.61 5.65 -33.04
N SER A 736 62.19 4.71 -33.77
CA SER A 736 61.48 3.78 -34.65
C SER A 736 60.66 2.75 -33.86
N ARG A 737 59.59 2.25 -34.50
CA ARG A 737 58.76 1.15 -33.99
C ARG A 737 59.30 -0.22 -34.46
N ASP A 738 60.62 -0.37 -34.46
CA ASP A 738 61.35 -1.53 -34.99
C ASP A 738 62.49 -1.91 -34.03
N ASP A 739 62.14 -2.46 -32.86
CA ASP A 739 63.12 -3.00 -31.90
C ASP A 739 62.51 -4.09 -30.98
N PHE A 740 61.64 -4.94 -31.56
CA PHE A 740 60.98 -6.04 -30.85
C PHE A 740 60.87 -7.34 -31.67
N GLN A 741 61.62 -7.42 -32.77
CA GLN A 741 61.65 -8.56 -33.71
C GLN A 741 63.05 -9.18 -33.85
N ASP A 742 63.87 -9.10 -32.78
CA ASP A 742 64.98 -10.04 -32.58
C ASP A 742 65.04 -10.54 -31.13
N ARG A 743 64.30 -11.63 -30.88
CA ARG A 743 64.48 -12.51 -29.72
C ARG A 743 64.19 -13.93 -30.19
N GLY A 744 65.24 -14.62 -30.65
CA GLY A 744 65.19 -16.01 -31.13
C GLY A 744 64.47 -16.98 -30.19
N ASP A 745 63.99 -18.07 -30.77
CA ASP A 745 62.88 -18.91 -30.30
C ASP A 745 62.84 -19.23 -28.80
N ARG A 746 62.14 -18.38 -28.06
CA ARG A 746 61.66 -18.72 -26.72
C ARG A 746 60.43 -19.61 -26.88
N ALA A 747 60.58 -20.88 -26.49
CA ALA A 747 59.55 -21.91 -26.54
C ALA A 747 58.17 -21.38 -26.09
N PRO A 748 57.07 -21.81 -26.76
CA PRO A 748 55.77 -21.16 -26.65
C PRO A 748 55.31 -21.00 -25.19
N ARG A 749 54.84 -19.79 -24.89
CA ARG A 749 54.39 -19.41 -23.54
C ARG A 749 53.22 -20.29 -23.14
N LEU A 750 53.32 -20.88 -21.95
CA LEU A 750 52.20 -21.58 -21.33
C LEU A 750 51.04 -20.60 -21.10
N GLY A 751 49.82 -21.09 -21.27
CA GLY A 751 48.61 -20.38 -20.87
C GLY A 751 48.62 -20.07 -19.37
N ASP A 752 48.01 -18.95 -19.00
CA ASP A 752 48.03 -18.40 -17.63
C ASP A 752 47.66 -19.41 -16.53
N ALA A 753 46.76 -20.35 -16.83
CA ALA A 753 46.38 -21.42 -15.90
C ALA A 753 47.49 -22.45 -15.68
N ALA A 754 48.15 -22.90 -16.76
CA ALA A 754 49.24 -23.87 -16.70
C ALA A 754 50.49 -23.28 -16.03
N PHE A 755 50.83 -22.02 -16.33
CA PHE A 755 51.95 -21.32 -15.71
C PHE A 755 51.77 -21.14 -14.18
N ARG A 756 50.56 -20.77 -13.73
CA ARG A 756 50.25 -20.66 -12.30
C ARG A 756 50.31 -22.01 -11.61
N ALA A 757 49.70 -23.05 -12.19
CA ALA A 757 49.70 -24.40 -11.63
C ALA A 757 51.13 -24.96 -11.48
N GLN A 758 51.97 -24.82 -12.51
CA GLN A 758 53.40 -25.16 -12.48
C GLN A 758 54.13 -24.48 -11.32
N ARG A 759 54.06 -23.15 -11.24
CA ARG A 759 54.79 -22.35 -10.25
C ARG A 759 54.32 -22.68 -8.83
N ASP A 760 53.01 -22.68 -8.60
CA ASP A 760 52.45 -22.82 -7.26
C ASP A 760 52.71 -24.23 -6.69
N ALA A 761 52.82 -25.27 -7.54
CA ALA A 761 53.23 -26.61 -7.14
C ALA A 761 54.75 -26.71 -6.85
N MET A 762 55.59 -26.01 -7.62
CA MET A 762 57.04 -25.91 -7.36
C MET A 762 57.35 -25.19 -6.04
N GLU A 763 56.69 -24.06 -5.76
CA GLU A 763 56.85 -23.34 -4.49
C GLU A 763 56.49 -24.24 -3.28
N ARG A 764 55.44 -25.06 -3.41
CA ARG A 764 55.06 -26.08 -2.41
C ARG A 764 56.12 -27.17 -2.24
N ALA A 765 56.73 -27.63 -3.34
CA ALA A 765 57.79 -28.64 -3.33
C ALA A 765 59.10 -28.17 -2.68
N GLU A 766 59.49 -26.91 -2.89
CA GLU A 766 60.64 -26.37 -2.17
C GLU A 766 60.37 -26.22 -0.66
N MET A 767 59.15 -25.82 -0.28
CA MET A 767 58.78 -25.67 1.14
C MET A 767 58.70 -27.01 1.87
N SER A 768 58.16 -28.07 1.25
CA SER A 768 58.09 -29.41 1.84
C SER A 768 59.50 -29.98 2.08
N LEU A 769 60.39 -29.91 1.08
CA LEU A 769 61.79 -30.36 1.20
C LEU A 769 62.57 -29.58 2.27
N ARG A 770 62.42 -28.25 2.33
CA ARG A 770 63.05 -27.41 3.38
C ARG A 770 62.59 -27.78 4.78
N LYS A 771 61.29 -28.10 4.95
CA LYS A 771 60.72 -28.52 6.24
C LYS A 771 61.28 -29.88 6.70
N LEU A 772 61.31 -30.87 5.82
CA LEU A 772 61.80 -32.22 6.12
C LEU A 772 63.29 -32.19 6.53
N ALA A 773 64.12 -31.44 5.82
CA ALA A 773 65.53 -31.25 6.18
C ALA A 773 65.70 -30.61 7.57
N ALA A 774 64.91 -29.57 7.87
CA ALA A 774 64.97 -28.89 9.17
C ALA A 774 64.53 -29.78 10.35
N GLN A 775 63.63 -30.75 10.12
CA GLN A 775 63.23 -31.74 11.13
C GLN A 775 64.38 -32.72 11.41
N ALA A 776 64.99 -33.30 10.37
CA ALA A 776 66.12 -34.23 10.51
C ALA A 776 67.31 -33.62 11.28
N HIS A 777 67.69 -32.37 10.97
CA HIS A 777 68.76 -31.68 11.70
C HIS A 777 68.39 -31.36 13.17
N GLY A 778 67.10 -31.25 13.51
CA GLY A 778 66.65 -31.08 14.90
C GLY A 778 66.81 -32.35 15.73
N GLU A 779 66.55 -33.51 15.13
CA GLU A 779 66.72 -34.81 15.78
C GLU A 779 68.19 -35.14 16.05
N THR A 780 69.09 -34.91 15.08
CA THR A 780 70.52 -35.24 15.23
C THR A 780 71.19 -34.39 16.33
N LEU A 781 70.86 -33.09 16.42
CA LEU A 781 71.27 -32.23 17.53
C LEU A 781 70.77 -32.72 18.89
N THR A 782 69.55 -33.26 18.94
CA THR A 782 68.97 -33.76 20.19
C THR A 782 69.67 -35.04 20.66
N ARG A 783 69.94 -35.99 19.75
CA ARG A 783 70.76 -37.19 20.02
C ARG A 783 72.17 -36.85 20.51
N MET A 784 72.79 -35.81 19.95
CA MET A 784 74.12 -35.36 20.37
C MET A 784 74.13 -34.82 21.82
N MET A 785 73.07 -34.14 22.27
CA MET A 785 72.99 -33.64 23.65
C MET A 785 72.73 -34.77 24.66
N SER A 786 71.87 -35.74 24.35
CA SER A 786 71.67 -36.91 25.21
C SER A 786 72.93 -37.77 25.32
N ALA A 787 73.64 -38.00 24.22
CA ALA A 787 74.93 -38.71 24.23
C ALA A 787 75.98 -38.04 25.12
N TRP A 788 75.98 -36.71 25.22
CA TRP A 788 76.84 -35.98 26.16
C TRP A 788 76.37 -36.10 27.61
N GLN A 789 75.07 -35.94 27.86
CA GLN A 789 74.46 -36.08 29.19
C GLN A 789 74.75 -37.45 29.81
N ASP A 790 74.49 -38.52 29.05
CA ASP A 790 74.60 -39.90 29.52
C ASP A 790 76.04 -40.45 29.38
N ARG A 791 76.98 -39.62 28.89
CA ARG A 791 78.39 -39.95 28.61
C ARG A 791 78.59 -41.15 27.67
N GLN A 792 77.61 -41.41 26.81
CA GLN A 792 77.60 -42.52 25.86
C GLN A 792 78.26 -42.13 24.54
N ALA A 793 79.54 -42.50 24.37
CA ALA A 793 80.33 -42.18 23.18
C ALA A 793 79.76 -42.79 21.88
N ASP A 794 79.13 -43.97 21.97
CA ASP A 794 78.53 -44.68 20.82
C ASP A 794 77.21 -44.06 20.35
N ALA A 795 76.51 -43.31 21.23
CA ALA A 795 75.25 -42.65 20.91
C ALA A 795 75.43 -41.33 20.11
N LEU A 796 76.67 -40.90 19.86
CA LEU A 796 76.96 -39.70 19.08
C LEU A 796 76.62 -39.89 17.58
N PRO A 797 75.82 -38.98 16.96
CA PRO A 797 75.45 -39.09 15.54
C PRO A 797 76.63 -39.28 14.58
N THR A 798 76.37 -39.91 13.44
CA THR A 798 77.38 -40.12 12.38
C THR A 798 77.81 -38.80 11.75
N ALA A 799 78.99 -38.76 11.12
CA ALA A 799 79.46 -37.58 10.40
C ALA A 799 78.51 -37.17 9.24
N GLN A 800 77.79 -38.14 8.67
CA GLN A 800 76.79 -37.89 7.62
C GLN A 800 75.52 -37.23 8.17
N GLU A 801 75.06 -37.60 9.37
CA GLU A 801 73.93 -36.98 10.09
C GLU A 801 74.26 -35.57 10.63
N LEU A 802 75.52 -35.31 10.97
CA LEU A 802 76.01 -34.00 11.41
C LEU A 802 76.22 -33.01 10.25
N GLY A 803 76.17 -33.48 9.00
CA GLY A 803 76.30 -32.65 7.81
C GLY A 803 77.75 -32.31 7.44
N LYS A 804 77.91 -31.65 6.29
CA LYS A 804 79.22 -31.43 5.63
C LYS A 804 80.23 -30.63 6.45
N ALA A 805 79.78 -29.90 7.47
CA ALA A 805 80.63 -29.10 8.35
C ALA A 805 81.48 -29.95 9.33
N VAL A 806 81.12 -31.21 9.59
CA VAL A 806 81.83 -32.10 10.52
C VAL A 806 82.58 -33.19 9.76
N ASN A 807 83.91 -33.19 9.86
CA ASN A 807 84.74 -34.26 9.30
C ASN A 807 84.96 -35.40 10.31
N ALA A 808 85.42 -36.56 9.83
CA ALA A 808 85.64 -37.74 10.66
C ALA A 808 86.57 -37.50 11.86
N THR A 809 87.62 -36.69 11.68
CA THR A 809 88.58 -36.34 12.73
C THR A 809 87.95 -35.48 13.84
N THR A 810 87.11 -34.49 13.48
CA THR A 810 86.34 -33.71 14.46
C THR A 810 85.32 -34.56 15.22
N ARG A 811 84.63 -35.50 14.54
CA ARG A 811 83.76 -36.47 15.23
C ARG A 811 84.56 -37.33 16.22
N GLN A 812 85.72 -37.87 15.83
CA GLN A 812 86.58 -38.66 16.72
C GLN A 812 87.01 -37.87 17.96
N ALA A 813 87.36 -36.58 17.81
CA ALA A 813 87.66 -35.70 18.94
C ALA A 813 86.45 -35.51 19.89
N TRP A 814 85.22 -35.44 19.36
CA TRP A 814 83.99 -35.37 20.17
C TRP A 814 83.72 -36.69 20.90
N THR A 815 83.88 -37.83 20.22
CA THR A 815 83.78 -39.17 20.83
C THR A 815 84.77 -39.34 21.97
N GLN A 816 86.03 -38.92 21.80
CA GLN A 816 87.06 -38.96 22.84
C GLN A 816 86.80 -37.98 24.00
N ALA A 817 86.23 -36.80 23.72
CA ALA A 817 85.86 -35.84 24.75
C ALA A 817 84.75 -36.38 25.66
N VAL A 818 83.70 -36.97 25.07
CA VAL A 818 82.57 -37.57 25.79
C VAL A 818 83.00 -38.82 26.56
N SER A 819 83.85 -39.69 26.01
CA SER A 819 84.30 -40.91 26.71
C SER A 819 85.29 -40.66 27.86
N SER A 820 85.94 -39.49 27.90
CA SER A 820 86.87 -39.12 28.99
C SER A 820 86.14 -38.70 30.27
N SER A 821 86.81 -38.77 31.43
CA SER A 821 86.27 -38.24 32.68
C SER A 821 86.11 -36.72 32.64
N ALA A 822 85.10 -36.20 33.35
CA ALA A 822 84.72 -34.79 33.28
C ALA A 822 85.85 -33.85 33.77
N LYS A 823 86.19 -32.86 32.95
CA LYS A 823 87.17 -31.80 33.25
C LYS A 823 86.46 -30.55 33.76
N ALA A 824 87.24 -29.55 34.19
CA ALA A 824 86.72 -28.24 34.58
C ALA A 824 85.89 -27.58 33.45
N PRO A 825 84.84 -26.78 33.76
CA PRO A 825 83.93 -26.23 32.77
C PRO A 825 84.62 -25.24 31.81
N ALA A 826 84.55 -25.53 30.50
CA ALA A 826 85.22 -24.78 29.44
C ALA A 826 84.43 -23.53 29.00
N ALA A 827 84.17 -22.61 29.93
CA ALA A 827 83.37 -21.40 29.67
C ALA A 827 83.89 -20.53 28.51
N THR A 828 85.22 -20.41 28.38
CA THR A 828 85.87 -19.67 27.28
C THR A 828 85.65 -20.32 25.91
N ALA A 829 85.64 -21.65 25.83
CA ALA A 829 85.35 -22.37 24.59
C ALA A 829 83.88 -22.16 24.16
N LEU A 830 82.93 -22.17 25.10
CA LEU A 830 81.53 -21.86 24.81
C LEU A 830 81.36 -20.42 24.26
N LEU A 831 82.11 -19.45 24.79
CA LEU A 831 82.11 -18.07 24.27
C LEU A 831 82.75 -17.95 22.87
N ARG A 832 83.81 -18.72 22.57
CA ARG A 832 84.35 -18.85 21.19
C ARG A 832 83.28 -19.39 20.24
N LEU A 833 82.53 -20.41 20.66
CA LEU A 833 81.44 -20.99 19.87
C LEU A 833 80.29 -20.01 19.63
N GLU A 834 79.82 -19.29 20.66
CA GLU A 834 78.79 -18.26 20.53
C GLU A 834 79.24 -17.08 19.64
N MET A 835 80.55 -16.83 19.54
CA MET A 835 81.13 -15.93 18.53
C MET A 835 81.13 -16.53 17.12
N ALA A 836 81.61 -17.76 16.94
CA ALA A 836 81.66 -18.44 15.64
C ALA A 836 80.27 -18.64 15.00
N ALA A 837 79.26 -18.88 15.83
CA ALA A 837 77.87 -19.09 15.42
C ALA A 837 77.06 -17.80 15.27
N GLU A 838 77.64 -16.64 15.62
CA GLU A 838 76.97 -15.32 15.68
C GLU A 838 75.70 -15.29 16.57
N VAL A 839 75.62 -16.21 17.54
CA VAL A 839 74.47 -16.34 18.46
C VAL A 839 74.54 -15.28 19.57
N PRO A 840 73.42 -14.65 19.98
CA PRO A 840 73.38 -13.79 21.14
C PRO A 840 73.78 -14.52 22.43
N THR A 841 74.82 -14.02 23.11
CA THR A 841 75.21 -14.49 24.45
C THR A 841 74.20 -14.03 25.51
N PRO A 842 73.92 -14.83 26.56
CA PRO A 842 73.17 -14.38 27.73
C PRO A 842 73.82 -13.14 28.38
N ALA A 843 72.99 -12.29 28.99
CA ALA A 843 73.42 -10.98 29.49
C ALA A 843 74.58 -11.04 30.49
N GLU A 844 74.58 -12.05 31.36
CA GLU A 844 75.59 -12.34 32.37
C GLU A 844 77.01 -12.50 31.80
N HIS A 845 77.13 -13.02 30.57
CA HIS A 845 78.41 -13.30 29.92
C HIS A 845 78.83 -12.25 28.86
N LEU A 846 78.09 -11.13 28.71
CA LEU A 846 78.41 -10.11 27.71
C LEU A 846 79.71 -9.37 27.99
N SER A 847 80.10 -9.22 29.25
CA SER A 847 81.40 -8.68 29.67
C SER A 847 82.54 -9.61 29.26
N GLU A 848 82.41 -10.90 29.56
CA GLU A 848 83.39 -11.95 29.25
C GLU A 848 83.61 -12.08 27.73
N ARG A 849 82.52 -12.08 26.94
CA ARG A 849 82.61 -12.10 25.46
C ARG A 849 83.38 -10.90 24.92
N ARG A 850 83.14 -9.70 25.44
CA ARG A 850 83.85 -8.48 25.02
C ARG A 850 85.34 -8.52 25.40
N ALA A 851 85.67 -9.01 26.59
CA ALA A 851 87.05 -9.23 27.01
C ALA A 851 87.77 -10.24 26.11
N LEU A 852 87.12 -11.37 25.80
CA LEU A 852 87.63 -12.38 24.88
C LEU A 852 87.83 -11.85 23.45
N GLN A 853 86.89 -11.03 22.95
CA GLN A 853 87.03 -10.35 21.66
C GLN A 853 88.27 -9.45 21.60
N LEU A 854 88.54 -8.68 22.66
CA LEU A 854 89.74 -7.84 22.75
C LEU A 854 91.03 -8.69 22.85
N GLN A 855 91.01 -9.80 23.59
CA GLN A 855 92.15 -10.72 23.67
C GLN A 855 92.48 -11.36 22.31
N LEU A 856 91.48 -11.77 21.54
CA LEU A 856 91.68 -12.37 20.21
C LEU A 856 92.20 -11.35 19.19
N LEU A 857 91.85 -10.07 19.33
CA LEU A 857 92.37 -8.99 18.47
C LEU A 857 93.86 -8.66 18.74
N THR A 858 94.40 -8.98 19.92
CA THR A 858 95.84 -8.74 20.22
C THR A 858 96.75 -9.89 19.81
N GLN A 859 96.21 -11.09 19.59
CA GLN A 859 96.97 -12.31 19.31
C GLN A 859 97.17 -12.55 17.81
N ARG A 860 98.12 -11.84 17.20
CA ARG A 860 98.60 -12.16 15.84
C ARG A 860 99.07 -13.61 15.78
N ASN A 861 98.53 -14.36 14.81
CA ASN A 861 98.85 -15.75 14.44
C ASN A 861 98.16 -16.88 15.26
N GLN A 862 97.06 -16.62 15.99
CA GLN A 862 96.18 -17.71 16.45
C GLN A 862 94.96 -17.94 15.53
N PRO A 863 94.50 -19.19 15.34
CA PRO A 863 93.34 -19.49 14.52
C PRO A 863 92.03 -18.97 15.14
N GLY A 864 91.14 -18.50 14.26
CA GLY A 864 89.90 -17.83 14.64
C GLY A 864 88.85 -18.79 15.23
N PRO A 865 87.89 -18.30 16.03
CA PRO A 865 86.81 -19.13 16.58
C PRO A 865 86.01 -19.89 15.52
N ALA A 866 85.86 -19.34 14.31
CA ALA A 866 85.20 -19.99 13.18
C ALA A 866 86.03 -21.11 12.52
N GLU A 867 87.33 -21.19 12.81
CA GLU A 867 88.25 -22.24 12.32
C GLU A 867 88.43 -23.33 13.39
N THR A 868 88.49 -22.94 14.67
CA THR A 868 88.66 -23.86 15.80
C THR A 868 87.37 -24.46 16.34
N TRP A 869 86.19 -24.07 15.84
CA TRP A 869 84.90 -24.43 16.46
C TRP A 869 84.74 -25.93 16.72
N GLY A 870 85.20 -26.80 15.82
CA GLY A 870 85.16 -28.26 16.02
C GLY A 870 86.01 -28.74 17.21
N GLN A 871 87.10 -28.04 17.53
CA GLN A 871 87.93 -28.28 18.71
C GLN A 871 87.32 -27.64 19.96
N ASP A 872 86.75 -26.44 19.85
CA ASP A 872 86.07 -25.75 20.95
C ASP A 872 84.83 -26.53 21.41
N VAL A 873 84.07 -27.18 20.50
CA VAL A 873 83.00 -28.14 20.86
C VAL A 873 83.56 -29.32 21.64
N ALA A 874 84.71 -29.89 21.23
CA ALA A 874 85.35 -30.98 21.95
C ALA A 874 85.74 -30.56 23.39
N GLN A 875 86.19 -29.32 23.58
CA GLN A 875 86.50 -28.79 24.91
C GLN A 875 85.23 -28.69 25.78
N VAL A 876 84.13 -28.13 25.27
CA VAL A 876 82.85 -28.06 26.01
C VAL A 876 82.33 -29.45 26.35
N LEU A 877 82.33 -30.40 25.41
CA LEU A 877 81.92 -31.79 25.63
C LEU A 877 82.77 -32.52 26.68
N SER A 878 84.01 -32.10 26.91
CA SER A 878 84.85 -32.69 27.96
C SER A 878 84.45 -32.27 29.38
N GLY A 879 83.71 -31.16 29.55
CA GLY A 879 83.24 -30.65 30.84
C GLY A 879 81.99 -31.37 31.41
N PRO A 880 81.51 -30.97 32.61
CA PRO A 880 80.26 -31.48 33.15
C PRO A 880 79.06 -31.07 32.29
N HIS A 881 78.05 -31.94 32.21
CA HIS A 881 76.80 -31.62 31.51
C HIS A 881 75.87 -30.78 32.41
N GLU A 882 75.73 -29.51 32.09
CA GLU A 882 74.81 -28.58 32.74
C GLU A 882 73.70 -28.17 31.78
N ALA A 883 72.44 -28.14 32.24
CA ALA A 883 71.28 -27.88 31.38
C ALA A 883 71.30 -26.49 30.70
N ALA A 884 71.92 -25.48 31.32
CA ALA A 884 72.09 -24.15 30.71
C ALA A 884 73.16 -24.17 29.60
N THR A 885 74.31 -24.79 29.89
CA THR A 885 75.45 -24.97 28.98
C THR A 885 75.05 -25.82 27.76
N ALA A 886 74.30 -26.91 27.96
CA ALA A 886 73.76 -27.74 26.88
C ALA A 886 72.79 -26.97 25.96
N ARG A 887 71.88 -26.16 26.51
CA ARG A 887 70.97 -25.32 25.71
C ARG A 887 71.72 -24.27 24.88
N ARG A 888 72.78 -23.67 25.43
CA ARG A 888 73.66 -22.74 24.69
C ARG A 888 74.40 -23.46 23.56
N LEU A 889 75.03 -24.59 23.87
CA LEU A 889 75.74 -25.42 22.89
C LEU A 889 74.80 -25.90 21.76
N GLN A 890 73.58 -26.35 22.08
CA GLN A 890 72.58 -26.75 21.10
C GLN A 890 72.17 -25.59 20.18
N ASN A 891 71.96 -24.38 20.72
CA ASN A 891 71.65 -23.18 19.95
C ASN A 891 72.80 -22.72 19.04
N VAL A 892 74.04 -22.90 19.47
CA VAL A 892 75.25 -22.68 18.64
C VAL A 892 75.32 -23.72 17.52
N LEU A 893 75.29 -25.01 17.85
CA LEU A 893 75.41 -26.10 16.88
C LEU A 893 74.29 -26.06 15.82
N LYS A 894 73.08 -25.64 16.20
CA LYS A 894 71.96 -25.39 15.27
C LYS A 894 72.27 -24.37 14.17
N ASN A 895 73.20 -23.44 14.41
CA ASN A 895 73.65 -22.47 13.42
C ASN A 895 74.95 -22.90 12.73
N LEU A 896 75.88 -23.55 13.44
CA LEU A 896 77.14 -24.05 12.86
C LEU A 896 76.94 -25.24 11.91
N LEU A 897 76.04 -26.19 12.22
CA LEU A 897 75.72 -27.33 11.35
C LEU A 897 74.74 -26.96 10.21
N ARG A 898 74.32 -25.70 10.14
CA ARG A 898 73.46 -25.15 9.07
C ARG A 898 74.25 -24.27 8.07
N ARG A 899 75.48 -23.89 8.41
CA ARG A 899 76.44 -23.20 7.54
C ARG A 899 77.18 -24.22 6.66
#